data_AF-A0A9E7ASQ7-F1
#
_entry.id   AF-A0A9E7ASQ7-F1
#
_cell.length_a   1.000
_cell.length_b   1.000
_cell.length_c   1.000
_cell.angle_alpha   90.00
_cell.angle_beta   90.00
_cell.angle_gamma   90.00
#
_symmetry.space_group_name_H-M   'P 1'
#
loop_
_entity.id
_entity.type
_entity.pdbx_description
1 polymer ?
#
loop_
_entity_poly.entity_id
_entity_poly.type
_entity_poly.pdbx_seq_one_letter_code
_entity_poly.pdbx_strand_id
1 'polypeptide(L)'
;MTMLYPIQDTFVRGEISPRLHARASLDLYRAALSRCENFLTLPHGGIRKRGGTYFCAEVKDSSKATRLIPFIFSADQAYALEFGNLYIRVYAYGARVGVVEVVTPYLEADLFDLQFVQSADQMWIVHKDYMPQVLTRTAHTTWTLAEFVFLDGPYDDINTTATTLMPAESGAIHPMMTSNTLPSGTAASSAGTAWHAFDRDNKTVITFGTTTGDVSYDFAGAATKVCDAYWIQTRANGGSRAPVSWDFQGFDGTNWISLDSRTAETGWSRGEVRFYEFQNETAYQSYRIVLNGSEGDDNMDIAEMGWHEDGDTQTPFNLTASSIVGINDGTGFQTSDVGRAIRLLGSDAIWRWARIVSRTSTTVVTIRLYGHALPNLSPIARWRLGTFVPGKYVQSGSLYEERLAFSRKFSVYASATGDFENFATGEEDDDALEFVQAGGGQANDITWIAESDGALVIGTLGGIRALSGSGIDEALTPSSFKNRRSRTFGCAPLRPVDAGQSFLFVTRSRKSIAELTQSATGKFTSEDVGQVSEHIPKQGVVELAFQTDPDPLLWFPLDNGELGGYTHQPSQEVRGMHRHRIAGSFSGAAFSDSAWGMVESAVVTPGQDGNDDLWLIVKRTIGGATRRTIEIKSVPFEYGEVADAFEVDCGLTYSGVATVTVTGLDHLNGETVDALADGIVYHGLTVAAGAVSLPGGAMAAKWQVGLPYEASADTLELDVGGRDGSIVGRRKKVAKVILSLFETDTTGLEITSMQRGRWEPVRVPSVVAPDSSANLFTGNVEVPIDDSWEGQGRLRIRHTNPTPCTIRAFTPVFDSEA
;
A
#
# COMPACT_ATOMS: atom_id res chain seq x y z
N MET A 1 -4.84 61.97 -5.69
CA MET A 1 -4.73 60.59 -5.20
C MET A 1 -6.13 60.08 -5.02
N THR A 2 -6.44 58.93 -5.60
CA THR A 2 -7.72 58.25 -5.43
C THR A 2 -7.49 57.11 -4.44
N MET A 3 -8.30 57.04 -3.38
CA MET A 3 -8.24 55.90 -2.46
C MET A 3 -8.97 54.70 -3.07
N LEU A 4 -8.33 53.54 -3.07
CA LEU A 4 -8.87 52.29 -3.61
C LEU A 4 -9.00 51.26 -2.49
N TYR A 5 -10.09 50.47 -2.54
CA TYR A 5 -10.42 49.42 -1.56
C TYR A 5 -10.56 48.05 -2.25
N PRO A 6 -9.49 47.49 -2.84
CA PRO A 6 -9.49 46.09 -3.27
C PRO A 6 -9.92 45.19 -2.14
N ILE A 7 -10.86 44.29 -2.40
CA ILE A 7 -11.08 43.14 -1.53
C ILE A 7 -10.39 41.92 -2.15
N GLN A 8 -9.62 41.20 -1.34
CA GLN A 8 -9.17 39.83 -1.59
C GLN A 8 -9.87 38.94 -0.56
N ASP A 9 -10.98 38.38 -0.96
CA ASP A 9 -11.88 37.53 -0.16
C ASP A 9 -11.67 36.04 -0.40
N THR A 10 -10.70 35.69 -1.25
CA THR A 10 -10.40 34.30 -1.59
C THR A 10 -8.91 34.06 -1.75
N PHE A 11 -8.46 32.91 -1.25
CA PHE A 11 -7.09 32.41 -1.29
C PHE A 11 -7.03 30.98 -1.85
N VAL A 12 -8.10 30.51 -2.53
CA VAL A 12 -8.27 29.12 -2.99
C VAL A 12 -7.23 28.61 -3.99
N ARG A 13 -6.28 29.45 -4.42
CA ARG A 13 -5.13 29.07 -5.27
C ARG A 13 -3.83 28.90 -4.49
N GLY A 14 -3.82 29.21 -3.20
CA GLY A 14 -2.66 29.02 -2.31
C GLY A 14 -1.43 29.79 -2.78
N GLU A 15 -0.25 29.24 -2.54
CA GLU A 15 1.02 29.81 -2.96
C GLU A 15 1.30 29.54 -4.44
N ILE A 16 1.53 30.59 -5.23
CA ILE A 16 1.87 30.45 -6.65
C ILE A 16 3.36 30.68 -6.94
N SER A 17 3.78 30.13 -8.08
CA SER A 17 5.11 30.24 -8.63
C SER A 17 5.66 31.66 -8.61
N PRO A 18 6.93 31.86 -8.22
CA PRO A 18 7.65 33.10 -8.47
C PRO A 18 7.61 33.55 -9.95
N ARG A 19 7.44 32.61 -10.89
CA ARG A 19 7.32 32.91 -12.32
C ARG A 19 5.98 33.55 -12.70
N LEU A 20 4.96 33.41 -11.85
CA LEU A 20 3.62 33.96 -12.04
C LEU A 20 3.40 35.26 -11.24
N HIS A 21 4.36 35.71 -10.43
CA HIS A 21 4.21 36.90 -9.57
C HIS A 21 3.95 38.22 -10.32
N ALA A 22 4.12 38.26 -11.65
CA ALA A 22 3.79 39.41 -12.50
C ALA A 22 2.55 39.20 -13.40
N ARG A 23 1.82 38.09 -13.27
CA ARG A 23 0.66 37.73 -14.12
C ARG A 23 -0.67 38.22 -13.52
N ALA A 24 -0.71 39.49 -13.12
CA ALA A 24 -1.86 40.10 -12.43
C ALA A 24 -3.17 40.11 -13.23
N SER A 25 -3.12 39.88 -14.54
CA SER A 25 -4.30 39.75 -15.40
C SER A 25 -5.00 38.39 -15.34
N LEU A 26 -4.42 37.38 -14.69
CA LEU A 26 -5.04 36.07 -14.55
C LEU A 26 -5.98 36.06 -13.34
N ASP A 27 -7.16 35.45 -13.48
CA ASP A 27 -8.13 35.38 -12.37
C ASP A 27 -7.55 34.64 -11.15
N LEU A 28 -6.77 33.57 -11.39
CA LEU A 28 -6.08 32.82 -10.34
C LEU A 28 -5.13 33.68 -9.50
N TYR A 29 -4.59 34.77 -10.07
CA TYR A 29 -3.64 35.65 -9.39
C TYR A 29 -4.31 36.38 -8.21
N ARG A 30 -5.58 36.74 -8.36
CA ARG A 30 -6.35 37.43 -7.31
C ARG A 30 -6.72 36.51 -6.15
N ALA A 31 -6.76 35.20 -6.41
CA ALA A 31 -7.07 34.17 -5.42
C ALA A 31 -5.81 33.50 -4.82
N ALA A 32 -4.63 34.07 -5.05
CA ALA A 32 -3.34 33.48 -4.72
C ALA A 32 -2.50 34.33 -3.76
N LEU A 33 -1.48 33.69 -3.21
CA LEU A 33 -0.44 34.28 -2.38
C LEU A 33 0.94 34.04 -3.02
N SER A 34 1.90 34.93 -2.74
CA SER A 34 3.30 34.69 -3.12
C SER A 34 4.02 33.74 -2.16
N ARG A 35 3.52 33.65 -0.92
CA ARG A 35 3.96 32.72 0.13
C ARG A 35 2.75 32.29 0.94
N CYS A 36 2.58 30.99 1.17
CA CYS A 36 1.58 30.41 2.07
C CYS A 36 2.28 29.33 2.90
N GLU A 37 2.88 29.75 4.02
CA GLU A 37 3.70 28.90 4.89
C GLU A 37 3.00 28.66 6.23
N ASN A 38 2.83 27.40 6.60
CA ASN A 38 2.09 26.97 7.80
C ASN A 38 0.63 27.51 7.89
N PHE A 39 0.11 28.04 6.79
CA PHE A 39 -1.31 28.28 6.54
C PHE A 39 -1.84 27.20 5.59
N LEU A 40 -3.11 26.82 5.73
CA LEU A 40 -3.86 26.05 4.77
C LEU A 40 -4.90 26.94 4.09
N THR A 41 -5.23 26.62 2.85
CA THR A 41 -6.35 27.25 2.14
C THR A 41 -7.65 26.53 2.47
N LEU A 42 -8.69 27.28 2.81
CA LEU A 42 -9.99 26.72 3.15
C LEU A 42 -10.89 26.66 1.90
N PRO A 43 -11.78 25.66 1.81
CA PRO A 43 -12.86 25.62 0.82
C PRO A 43 -13.66 26.93 0.71
N HIS A 44 -13.89 27.56 1.86
CA HIS A 44 -14.66 28.80 2.01
C HIS A 44 -13.91 30.06 1.55
N GLY A 45 -12.69 29.94 1.05
CA GLY A 45 -11.89 31.04 0.52
C GLY A 45 -10.83 31.60 1.48
N GLY A 46 -11.01 31.47 2.79
CA GLY A 46 -10.05 31.96 3.79
C GLY A 46 -8.75 31.14 3.86
N ILE A 47 -7.83 31.58 4.72
CA ILE A 47 -6.66 30.80 5.16
C ILE A 47 -6.69 30.58 6.67
N ARG A 48 -6.21 29.43 7.11
CA ARG A 48 -6.15 29.04 8.54
C ARG A 48 -4.78 28.52 8.90
N LYS A 49 -4.24 28.93 10.05
CA LYS A 49 -2.99 28.41 10.61
C LYS A 49 -3.14 26.89 10.79
N ARG A 50 -2.16 26.10 10.35
CA ARG A 50 -2.20 24.65 10.57
C ARG A 50 -2.15 24.36 12.05
N GLY A 51 -2.81 23.28 12.47
CA GLY A 51 -2.59 22.68 13.78
C GLY A 51 -1.13 22.31 14.02
N GLY A 52 -0.78 22.17 15.30
CA GLY A 52 0.50 21.65 15.75
C GLY A 52 0.68 20.15 15.49
N THR A 53 1.77 19.60 16.02
CA THR A 53 2.07 18.16 15.93
C THR A 53 2.28 17.57 17.33
N TYR A 54 1.45 16.60 17.69
CA TYR A 54 1.53 15.90 18.97
C TYR A 54 2.62 14.83 18.93
N PHE A 55 3.50 14.80 19.94
CA PHE A 55 4.54 13.78 20.05
C PHE A 55 3.95 12.44 20.53
N CYS A 56 4.07 11.41 19.69
CA CYS A 56 3.63 10.05 20.03
C CYS A 56 4.78 9.21 20.61
N ALA A 57 5.91 9.13 19.90
CA ALA A 57 7.09 8.37 20.34
C ALA A 57 8.35 8.76 19.56
N GLU A 58 9.53 8.37 20.07
CA GLU A 58 10.74 8.28 19.24
C GLU A 58 10.73 6.94 18.48
N VAL A 59 11.22 6.92 17.24
CA VAL A 59 11.46 5.67 16.51
C VAL A 59 12.48 4.80 17.25
N LYS A 60 12.56 3.50 16.94
CA LYS A 60 13.49 2.58 17.63
C LYS A 60 14.94 3.02 17.57
N ASP A 61 15.39 3.44 16.40
CA ASP A 61 16.77 3.82 16.13
C ASP A 61 16.81 5.11 15.30
N SER A 62 16.87 6.24 16.01
CA SER A 62 16.95 7.57 15.39
C SER A 62 18.18 7.78 14.50
N SER A 63 19.16 6.88 14.47
CA SER A 63 20.28 6.97 13.54
C SER A 63 19.89 6.55 12.11
N LYS A 64 18.85 5.73 11.94
CA LYS A 64 18.43 5.16 10.66
C LYS A 64 17.12 5.75 10.14
N ALA A 65 17.00 5.84 8.82
CA ALA A 65 15.74 6.20 8.18
C ALA A 65 14.65 5.17 8.52
N THR A 66 13.42 5.67 8.66
CA THR A 66 12.24 4.89 9.06
C THR A 66 11.06 5.40 8.23
N ARG A 67 10.13 4.52 7.89
CA ARG A 67 8.95 4.82 7.07
C ARG A 67 7.68 4.44 7.80
N LEU A 68 6.61 5.21 7.64
CA LEU A 68 5.27 4.81 8.09
C LEU A 68 4.50 4.15 6.95
N ILE A 69 3.74 3.10 7.27
CA ILE A 69 2.78 2.47 6.37
C ILE A 69 1.45 2.29 7.12
N PRO A 70 0.30 2.69 6.55
CA PRO A 70 -0.98 2.51 7.21
C PRO A 70 -1.46 1.06 7.11
N PHE A 71 -2.10 0.55 8.15
CA PHE A 71 -2.86 -0.70 8.15
C PHE A 71 -4.27 -0.41 8.67
N ILE A 72 -5.27 -0.54 7.81
CA ILE A 72 -6.65 -0.15 8.12
C ILE A 72 -7.53 -1.39 8.07
N PHE A 73 -7.85 -1.96 9.23
CA PHE A 73 -8.82 -3.05 9.32
C PHE A 73 -10.25 -2.52 9.27
N SER A 74 -10.50 -1.40 9.96
CA SER A 74 -11.76 -0.65 9.98
C SER A 74 -11.49 0.80 10.40
N ALA A 75 -12.52 1.66 10.35
CA ALA A 75 -12.43 3.02 10.85
C ALA A 75 -12.03 3.09 12.34
N ASP A 76 -12.45 2.12 13.15
CA ASP A 76 -12.12 2.07 14.59
C ASP A 76 -10.77 1.39 14.89
N GLN A 77 -10.25 0.61 13.93
CA GLN A 77 -9.04 -0.18 14.07
C GLN A 77 -8.09 0.11 12.91
N ALA A 78 -7.50 1.29 12.97
CA ALA A 78 -6.43 1.73 12.08
C ALA A 78 -5.11 1.85 12.84
N TYR A 79 -4.02 1.56 12.13
CA TYR A 79 -2.68 1.49 12.70
C TYR A 79 -1.69 2.21 11.79
N ALA A 80 -0.76 2.95 12.39
CA ALA A 80 0.45 3.43 11.72
C ALA A 80 1.58 2.45 12.04
N LEU A 81 2.13 1.80 11.01
CA LEU A 81 3.22 0.84 11.15
C LEU A 81 4.57 1.54 10.95
N GLU A 82 5.43 1.49 11.96
CA GLU A 82 6.82 1.97 11.89
C GLU A 82 7.68 0.87 11.26
N PHE A 83 7.97 1.01 9.96
CA PHE A 83 8.93 0.18 9.24
C PHE A 83 10.33 0.77 9.41
N GLY A 84 11.18 0.06 10.16
CA GLY A 84 12.59 0.40 10.30
C GLY A 84 13.50 -0.76 9.87
N ASN A 85 14.81 -0.55 9.96
CA ASN A 85 15.79 -1.53 9.52
C ASN A 85 15.65 -2.87 10.28
N LEU A 86 15.10 -3.89 9.60
CA LEU A 86 14.84 -5.25 10.07
C LEU A 86 13.72 -5.38 11.12
N TYR A 87 12.83 -4.39 11.25
CA TYR A 87 11.68 -4.49 12.16
C TYR A 87 10.44 -3.71 11.70
N ILE A 88 9.27 -4.11 12.21
CA ILE A 88 8.03 -3.32 12.22
C ILE A 88 7.59 -3.13 13.67
N ARG A 89 7.19 -1.91 14.04
CA ARG A 89 6.45 -1.61 15.27
C ARG A 89 5.08 -1.05 14.94
N VAL A 90 4.15 -1.18 15.88
CA VAL A 90 2.73 -0.86 15.65
C VAL A 90 2.30 0.29 16.54
N TYR A 91 1.66 1.28 15.95
CA TYR A 91 1.09 2.45 16.63
C TYR A 91 -0.38 2.59 16.29
N ALA A 92 -1.18 3.00 17.26
CA ALA A 92 -2.59 3.32 17.12
C ALA A 92 -3.00 4.26 18.26
N TYR A 93 -4.05 5.05 18.06
CA TYR A 93 -4.66 5.85 19.12
C TYR A 93 -3.65 6.80 19.82
N GLY A 94 -2.73 7.40 19.05
CA GLY A 94 -1.73 8.32 19.60
C GLY A 94 -0.58 7.68 20.39
N ALA A 95 -0.45 6.34 20.40
CA ALA A 95 0.57 5.65 21.18
C ALA A 95 1.08 4.36 20.53
N ARG A 96 2.18 3.82 21.07
CA ARG A 96 2.69 2.50 20.69
C ARG A 96 1.76 1.40 21.22
N VAL A 97 1.42 0.43 20.37
CA VAL A 97 0.61 -0.73 20.75
C VAL A 97 1.47 -1.72 21.54
N GLY A 98 1.38 -1.62 22.87
CA GLY A 98 2.13 -2.46 23.80
C GLY A 98 3.63 -2.50 23.49
N VAL A 99 4.19 -3.70 23.38
CA VAL A 99 5.60 -3.93 23.02
C VAL A 99 5.75 -4.61 21.66
N VAL A 100 4.72 -4.54 20.81
CA VAL A 100 4.70 -5.23 19.50
C VAL A 100 5.92 -4.80 18.68
N GLU A 101 6.65 -5.81 18.20
CA GLU A 101 7.78 -5.68 17.31
C GLU A 101 7.89 -6.96 16.48
N VAL A 102 7.84 -6.83 15.17
CA VAL A 102 7.91 -7.94 14.22
C VAL A 102 9.25 -7.86 13.49
N VAL A 103 9.99 -8.96 13.43
CA VAL A 103 11.26 -9.02 12.68
C VAL A 103 10.97 -9.04 11.19
N THR A 104 11.73 -8.29 10.40
CA THR A 104 11.57 -8.23 8.95
C THR A 104 12.89 -8.46 8.21
N PRO A 105 12.86 -8.86 6.93
CA PRO A 105 14.06 -8.95 6.10
C PRO A 105 14.52 -7.58 5.55
N TYR A 106 13.73 -6.51 5.72
CA TYR A 106 13.91 -5.26 5.00
C TYR A 106 15.04 -4.39 5.58
N LEU A 107 15.98 -4.00 4.74
CA LEU A 107 17.06 -3.09 5.09
C LEU A 107 16.61 -1.62 4.99
N GLU A 108 17.31 -0.74 5.71
CA GLU A 108 17.07 0.71 5.71
C GLU A 108 16.94 1.31 4.29
N ALA A 109 17.81 0.89 3.37
CA ALA A 109 17.87 1.43 2.02
C ALA A 109 16.62 1.12 1.17
N ASP A 110 15.85 0.10 1.54
CA ASP A 110 14.74 -0.41 0.72
C ASP A 110 13.37 -0.01 1.28
N LEU A 111 13.31 0.60 2.47
CA LEU A 111 12.04 0.89 3.16
C LEU A 111 11.08 1.74 2.33
N PHE A 112 11.60 2.77 1.64
CA PHE A 112 10.81 3.67 0.79
C PHE A 112 10.45 3.08 -0.58
N ASP A 113 11.06 1.95 -0.96
CA ASP A 113 10.74 1.22 -2.19
C ASP A 113 9.71 0.10 -1.94
N LEU A 114 9.39 -0.23 -0.68
CA LEU A 114 8.36 -1.20 -0.35
C LEU A 114 7.01 -0.77 -0.92
N GLN A 115 6.34 -1.70 -1.61
CA GLN A 115 4.94 -1.58 -2.01
C GLN A 115 4.12 -2.58 -1.21
N PHE A 116 2.83 -2.31 -1.07
CA PHE A 116 1.96 -3.18 -0.29
C PHE A 116 0.54 -3.20 -0.84
N VAL A 117 -0.24 -4.21 -0.50
CA VAL A 117 -1.69 -4.21 -0.64
C VAL A 117 -2.26 -4.89 0.59
N GLN A 118 -3.39 -4.43 1.08
CA GLN A 118 -4.02 -4.96 2.29
C GLN A 118 -5.48 -5.30 2.01
N SER A 119 -5.91 -6.42 2.60
CA SER A 119 -7.31 -6.83 2.69
C SER A 119 -7.55 -7.39 4.08
N ALA A 120 -8.55 -6.82 4.77
CA ALA A 120 -8.90 -7.20 6.13
C ALA A 120 -7.66 -7.32 7.05
N ASP A 121 -7.36 -8.52 7.55
CA ASP A 121 -6.28 -8.76 8.50
C ASP A 121 -4.93 -9.07 7.84
N GLN A 122 -4.83 -9.09 6.51
CA GLN A 122 -3.60 -9.43 5.79
C GLN A 122 -3.10 -8.29 4.91
N MET A 123 -1.79 -8.03 4.99
CA MET A 123 -1.08 -7.11 4.12
C MET A 123 0.06 -7.84 3.39
N TRP A 124 -0.03 -7.90 2.07
CA TRP A 124 1.05 -8.38 1.21
C TRP A 124 2.03 -7.24 0.96
N ILE A 125 3.29 -7.45 1.33
CA ILE A 125 4.39 -6.48 1.18
C ILE A 125 5.35 -7.02 0.13
N VAL A 126 5.66 -6.22 -0.87
CA VAL A 126 6.44 -6.61 -2.05
C VAL A 126 7.58 -5.64 -2.33
N HIS A 127 8.67 -6.20 -2.85
CA HIS A 127 9.86 -5.47 -3.27
C HIS A 127 10.67 -6.33 -4.25
N LYS A 128 11.34 -5.69 -5.21
CA LYS A 128 12.08 -6.39 -6.29
C LYS A 128 13.20 -7.33 -5.81
N ASP A 129 13.74 -7.08 -4.62
CA ASP A 129 14.87 -7.81 -4.05
C ASP A 129 14.49 -8.74 -2.89
N TYR A 130 13.24 -8.71 -2.42
CA TYR A 130 12.76 -9.54 -1.31
C TYR A 130 11.64 -10.47 -1.74
N MET A 131 11.61 -11.69 -1.19
CA MET A 131 10.46 -12.58 -1.33
C MET A 131 9.22 -11.85 -0.77
N PRO A 132 8.08 -11.82 -1.47
CA PRO A 132 6.85 -11.25 -0.95
C PRO A 132 6.54 -11.78 0.45
N GLN A 133 6.11 -10.89 1.35
CA GLN A 133 5.75 -11.24 2.72
C GLN A 133 4.27 -10.95 2.95
N VAL A 134 3.65 -11.69 3.88
CA VAL A 134 2.31 -11.43 4.39
C VAL A 134 2.41 -11.05 5.86
N LEU A 135 2.08 -9.79 6.17
CA LEU A 135 1.87 -9.34 7.54
C LEU A 135 0.41 -9.62 7.91
N THR A 136 0.20 -10.44 8.93
CA THR A 136 -1.13 -10.82 9.42
C THR A 136 -1.36 -10.27 10.82
N ARG A 137 -2.50 -9.60 11.01
CA ARG A 137 -3.00 -9.15 12.32
C ARG A 137 -4.06 -10.12 12.83
N THR A 138 -3.85 -10.79 13.94
CA THR A 138 -4.89 -11.66 14.56
C THR A 138 -5.51 -11.04 15.80
N ALA A 139 -4.86 -10.04 16.39
CA ALA A 139 -5.38 -9.23 17.48
C ALA A 139 -4.67 -7.88 17.51
N HIS A 140 -5.17 -6.93 18.31
CA HIS A 140 -4.56 -5.61 18.51
C HIS A 140 -3.04 -5.71 18.81
N THR A 141 -2.64 -6.68 19.63
CA THR A 141 -1.24 -6.91 20.05
C THR A 141 -0.58 -8.15 19.42
N THR A 142 -1.21 -8.82 18.45
CA THR A 142 -0.68 -10.06 17.85
C THR A 142 -0.56 -9.93 16.34
N TRP A 143 0.70 -9.93 15.88
CA TRP A 143 1.09 -9.68 14.50
C TRP A 143 2.16 -10.69 14.10
N THR A 144 2.07 -11.22 12.88
CA THR A 144 3.02 -12.18 12.33
C THR A 144 3.40 -11.81 10.91
N LEU A 145 4.68 -11.94 10.55
CA LEU A 145 5.16 -11.80 9.19
C LEU A 145 5.66 -13.16 8.70
N ALA A 146 5.21 -13.59 7.53
CA ALA A 146 5.67 -14.83 6.88
C ALA A 146 5.91 -14.59 5.39
N GLU A 147 6.74 -15.43 4.77
CA GLU A 147 6.88 -15.46 3.31
C GLU A 147 5.53 -15.83 2.68
N PHE A 148 5.15 -15.12 1.62
CA PHE A 148 4.00 -15.48 0.82
C PHE A 148 4.31 -16.74 0.03
N VAL A 149 3.47 -17.76 0.17
CA VAL A 149 3.65 -19.05 -0.48
C VAL A 149 2.82 -19.06 -1.75
N PHE A 150 3.49 -19.17 -2.90
CA PHE A 150 2.82 -19.44 -4.16
C PHE A 150 2.47 -20.94 -4.21
N LEU A 151 1.20 -21.28 -4.44
CA LEU A 151 0.75 -22.65 -4.66
C LEU A 151 1.18 -23.11 -6.05
N ASP A 152 0.42 -22.75 -7.10
CA ASP A 152 0.72 -23.10 -8.48
C ASP A 152 1.07 -21.83 -9.30
N GLY A 153 2.22 -21.80 -9.98
CA GLY A 153 2.63 -20.67 -10.83
C GLY A 153 3.00 -19.37 -10.09
N PRO A 154 3.25 -18.27 -10.84
CA PRO A 154 3.40 -18.23 -12.29
C PRO A 154 4.71 -18.91 -12.74
N TYR A 155 4.82 -19.21 -14.03
CA TYR A 155 5.91 -20.01 -14.59
C TYR A 155 6.73 -19.27 -15.63
N ASP A 156 8.04 -19.55 -15.65
CA ASP A 156 8.90 -19.24 -16.79
C ASP A 156 8.43 -20.02 -18.05
N ASP A 157 8.98 -19.68 -19.22
CA ASP A 157 8.71 -20.37 -20.48
C ASP A 157 9.01 -21.88 -20.40
N ILE A 158 8.34 -22.67 -21.25
CA ILE A 158 8.63 -24.10 -21.39
C ILE A 158 10.11 -24.28 -21.72
N ASN A 159 10.79 -25.15 -20.97
CA ASN A 159 12.13 -25.57 -21.32
C ASN A 159 12.14 -26.19 -22.72
N THR A 160 12.89 -25.58 -23.64
CA THR A 160 13.07 -26.06 -25.03
C THR A 160 14.38 -26.81 -25.23
N THR A 161 15.18 -26.99 -24.16
CA THR A 161 16.45 -27.72 -24.22
C THR A 161 16.24 -29.24 -24.15
N ALA A 162 17.29 -30.03 -24.37
CA ALA A 162 17.26 -31.49 -24.25
C ALA A 162 17.21 -32.02 -22.81
N THR A 163 17.24 -31.14 -21.80
CA THR A 163 17.24 -31.53 -20.39
C THR A 163 15.91 -32.13 -19.97
N THR A 164 15.97 -33.33 -19.41
CA THR A 164 14.83 -34.08 -18.89
C THR A 164 14.89 -34.16 -17.37
N LEU A 165 13.73 -34.27 -16.72
CA LEU A 165 13.60 -34.45 -15.27
C LEU A 165 13.04 -35.84 -14.98
N MET A 166 13.79 -36.67 -14.26
CA MET A 166 13.40 -38.02 -13.90
C MET A 166 12.92 -38.05 -12.44
N PRO A 167 11.63 -38.29 -12.18
CA PRO A 167 11.11 -38.43 -10.83
C PRO A 167 11.47 -39.80 -10.26
N ALA A 168 11.81 -39.85 -8.97
CA ALA A 168 12.09 -41.10 -8.27
C ALA A 168 10.81 -41.84 -7.86
N GLU A 169 9.72 -41.11 -7.62
CA GLU A 169 8.41 -41.64 -7.25
C GLU A 169 7.30 -40.97 -8.06
N SER A 170 6.11 -41.56 -8.09
CA SER A 170 4.98 -41.02 -8.86
C SER A 170 4.10 -40.04 -8.08
N GLY A 171 4.34 -39.90 -6.77
CA GLY A 171 3.40 -39.22 -5.86
C GLY A 171 2.13 -40.00 -5.57
N ALA A 172 2.07 -41.30 -5.90
CA ALA A 172 0.93 -42.14 -5.57
C ALA A 172 1.02 -42.65 -4.12
N ILE A 173 -0.13 -42.80 -3.44
CA ILE A 173 -0.19 -43.42 -2.11
C ILE A 173 0.25 -44.88 -2.11
N HIS A 174 0.08 -45.57 -3.26
CA HIS A 174 0.53 -46.94 -3.51
C HIS A 174 1.83 -46.98 -4.34
N PRO A 175 2.69 -47.99 -4.17
CA PRO A 175 3.82 -48.22 -5.04
C PRO A 175 3.37 -48.80 -6.39
N MET A 176 4.31 -48.94 -7.33
CA MET A 176 4.12 -49.78 -8.50
C MET A 176 4.03 -51.24 -8.04
N MET A 177 2.85 -51.84 -8.13
CA MET A 177 2.63 -53.19 -7.66
C MET A 177 3.15 -54.22 -8.67
N THR A 178 3.68 -55.34 -8.15
CA THR A 178 4.13 -56.50 -8.98
C THR A 178 3.45 -57.80 -8.56
N SER A 179 2.70 -57.74 -7.46
CA SER A 179 1.78 -58.76 -6.97
C SER A 179 0.83 -58.07 -5.98
N ASN A 180 -0.18 -58.78 -5.46
CA ASN A 180 -1.09 -58.21 -4.46
C ASN A 180 -0.39 -57.71 -3.18
N THR A 181 0.85 -58.10 -2.86
CA THR A 181 1.52 -57.69 -1.61
C THR A 181 2.93 -57.13 -1.81
N LEU A 182 3.40 -57.01 -3.05
CA LEU A 182 4.76 -56.51 -3.35
C LEU A 182 4.68 -55.27 -4.23
N PRO A 183 5.53 -54.25 -3.98
CA PRO A 183 6.66 -54.25 -3.05
C PRO A 183 6.29 -53.95 -1.59
N SER A 184 5.11 -53.39 -1.33
CA SER A 184 4.57 -53.18 0.02
C SER A 184 3.06 -52.93 -0.02
N GLY A 185 2.40 -53.02 1.14
CA GLY A 185 0.94 -52.92 1.27
C GLY A 185 0.21 -54.12 0.70
N THR A 186 -1.11 -54.03 0.57
CA THR A 186 -1.94 -55.07 -0.01
C THR A 186 -2.96 -54.48 -0.98
N ALA A 187 -2.89 -54.86 -2.26
CA ALA A 187 -3.94 -54.62 -3.24
C ALA A 187 -4.95 -55.78 -3.18
N ALA A 188 -6.22 -55.45 -3.01
CA ALA A 188 -7.32 -56.40 -2.99
C ALA A 188 -8.47 -55.94 -3.89
N SER A 189 -9.31 -56.87 -4.29
CA SER A 189 -10.49 -56.58 -5.12
C SER A 189 -11.55 -57.66 -4.94
N SER A 190 -12.79 -57.33 -5.28
CA SER A 190 -13.90 -58.31 -5.29
C SER A 190 -13.76 -59.38 -6.37
N ALA A 191 -12.95 -59.14 -7.41
CA ALA A 191 -12.71 -60.05 -8.52
C ALA A 191 -11.41 -59.72 -9.26
N GLY A 192 -10.94 -60.64 -10.11
CA GLY A 192 -9.76 -60.43 -10.96
C GLY A 192 -8.44 -60.35 -10.20
N THR A 193 -7.41 -59.80 -10.86
CA THR A 193 -6.06 -59.64 -10.31
C THR A 193 -5.88 -58.20 -9.84
N ALA A 194 -6.14 -57.92 -8.56
CA ALA A 194 -6.18 -56.57 -7.98
C ALA A 194 -4.96 -55.70 -8.31
N TRP A 195 -3.76 -56.26 -8.21
CA TRP A 195 -2.53 -55.50 -8.41
C TRP A 195 -2.34 -54.95 -9.83
N HIS A 196 -3.05 -55.48 -10.85
CA HIS A 196 -3.05 -54.91 -12.20
C HIS A 196 -3.67 -53.51 -12.27
N ALA A 197 -4.43 -53.09 -11.25
CA ALA A 197 -4.94 -51.71 -11.22
C ALA A 197 -3.86 -50.69 -10.80
N PHE A 198 -2.69 -51.15 -10.35
CA PHE A 198 -1.65 -50.34 -9.72
C PHE A 198 -0.23 -50.70 -10.21
N ASP A 199 -0.12 -51.40 -11.34
CA ASP A 199 1.15 -51.92 -11.85
C ASP A 199 1.85 -50.99 -12.84
N ARG A 200 1.22 -49.85 -13.17
CA ARG A 200 1.65 -48.85 -14.12
C ARG A 200 1.78 -49.39 -15.54
N ASP A 201 1.02 -50.42 -15.90
CA ASP A 201 0.97 -51.01 -17.24
C ASP A 201 -0.45 -51.00 -17.81
N ASN A 202 -0.72 -50.06 -18.72
CA ASN A 202 -2.01 -49.93 -19.39
C ASN A 202 -2.41 -51.11 -20.32
N LYS A 203 -1.59 -52.16 -20.40
CA LYS A 203 -1.87 -53.39 -21.15
C LYS A 203 -2.45 -54.49 -20.28
N THR A 204 -2.22 -54.47 -18.97
CA THR A 204 -2.91 -55.34 -18.01
C THR A 204 -4.24 -54.69 -17.65
N VAL A 205 -5.19 -55.51 -17.21
CA VAL A 205 -6.50 -55.05 -16.75
C VAL A 205 -6.94 -55.89 -15.57
N ILE A 206 -7.74 -55.30 -14.70
CA ILE A 206 -8.64 -56.02 -13.81
C ILE A 206 -10.02 -56.12 -14.48
N THR A 207 -10.56 -57.34 -14.55
CA THR A 207 -11.90 -57.63 -15.09
C THR A 207 -12.76 -58.19 -13.97
N PHE A 208 -13.92 -57.59 -13.72
CA PHE A 208 -14.76 -57.93 -12.56
C PHE A 208 -15.71 -59.11 -12.83
N GLY A 209 -16.05 -59.38 -14.09
CA GLY A 209 -17.03 -60.40 -14.49
C GLY A 209 -18.49 -60.01 -14.20
N THR A 210 -18.73 -58.76 -13.80
CA THR A 210 -20.02 -58.18 -13.42
C THR A 210 -19.92 -56.66 -13.52
N THR A 211 -21.03 -55.95 -13.33
CA THR A 211 -21.10 -54.48 -13.33
C THR A 211 -20.87 -53.85 -11.95
N THR A 212 -20.55 -54.63 -10.91
CA THR A 212 -20.28 -54.12 -9.55
C THR A 212 -19.00 -54.71 -9.00
N GLY A 213 -18.26 -53.98 -8.18
CA GLY A 213 -17.06 -54.50 -7.54
C GLY A 213 -16.31 -53.47 -6.74
N ASP A 214 -15.18 -53.87 -6.16
CA ASP A 214 -14.30 -52.95 -5.48
C ASP A 214 -12.83 -53.27 -5.76
N VAL A 215 -12.00 -52.23 -5.65
CA VAL A 215 -10.54 -52.34 -5.61
C VAL A 215 -10.07 -51.52 -4.42
N SER A 216 -9.25 -52.12 -3.55
CA SER A 216 -8.70 -51.49 -2.37
C SER A 216 -7.18 -51.59 -2.33
N TYR A 217 -6.57 -50.67 -1.61
CA TYR A 217 -5.17 -50.70 -1.23
C TYR A 217 -5.05 -50.43 0.27
N ASP A 218 -4.50 -51.42 0.99
CA ASP A 218 -4.21 -51.36 2.43
C ASP A 218 -2.73 -51.04 2.64
N PHE A 219 -2.41 -50.03 3.45
CA PHE A 219 -1.02 -49.66 3.71
C PHE A 219 -0.33 -50.66 4.65
N ALA A 220 0.98 -50.86 4.43
CA ALA A 220 1.77 -51.73 5.30
C ALA A 220 1.99 -51.10 6.69
N GLY A 221 2.02 -51.93 7.74
CA GLY A 221 2.57 -51.54 9.04
C GLY A 221 1.79 -50.44 9.78
N ALA A 222 0.45 -50.42 9.66
CA ALA A 222 -0.43 -49.39 10.26
C ALA A 222 -0.12 -47.95 9.80
N ALA A 223 0.53 -47.79 8.65
CA ALA A 223 0.72 -46.48 8.03
C ALA A 223 -0.64 -45.87 7.61
N THR A 224 -0.71 -44.55 7.64
CA THR A 224 -1.85 -43.79 7.16
C THR A 224 -1.38 -42.72 6.19
N LYS A 225 -2.14 -42.45 5.14
CA LYS A 225 -1.85 -41.39 4.16
C LYS A 225 -3.10 -40.56 3.88
N VAL A 226 -2.90 -39.32 3.44
CA VAL A 226 -3.97 -38.45 2.93
C VAL A 226 -3.97 -38.57 1.40
N CYS A 227 -5.11 -38.90 0.83
CA CYS A 227 -5.36 -38.92 -0.61
C CYS A 227 -6.32 -37.80 -0.95
N ASP A 228 -5.99 -36.98 -1.95
CA ASP A 228 -6.72 -35.78 -2.40
C ASP A 228 -7.17 -35.87 -3.86
N ALA A 229 -6.61 -36.81 -4.63
CA ALA A 229 -6.99 -37.01 -6.02
C ALA A 229 -6.81 -38.45 -6.49
N TYR A 230 -7.53 -38.83 -7.53
CA TYR A 230 -7.32 -40.09 -8.25
C TYR A 230 -7.56 -39.95 -9.74
N TRP A 231 -7.05 -40.91 -10.50
CA TRP A 231 -7.40 -41.09 -11.90
C TRP A 231 -7.68 -42.56 -12.21
N ILE A 232 -8.52 -42.78 -13.23
CA ILE A 232 -8.91 -44.11 -13.71
C ILE A 232 -8.67 -44.15 -15.22
N GLN A 233 -8.02 -45.22 -15.66
CA GLN A 233 -7.76 -45.50 -17.07
C GLN A 233 -8.60 -46.68 -17.57
N THR A 234 -9.22 -46.51 -18.72
CA THR A 234 -9.89 -47.61 -19.44
C THR A 234 -8.89 -48.45 -20.21
N ARG A 235 -9.29 -49.68 -20.55
CA ARG A 235 -8.50 -50.56 -21.43
C ARG A 235 -8.14 -49.85 -22.74
N ALA A 236 -6.89 -50.01 -23.18
CA ALA A 236 -6.38 -49.41 -24.41
C ALA A 236 -7.21 -49.74 -25.68
N ASN A 237 -7.95 -50.85 -25.67
CA ASN A 237 -8.69 -51.35 -26.82
C ASN A 237 -10.23 -51.26 -26.71
N GLY A 238 -10.81 -50.54 -25.73
CA GLY A 238 -12.27 -50.46 -25.58
C GLY A 238 -12.77 -49.51 -24.49
N GLY A 239 -13.88 -48.81 -24.72
CA GLY A 239 -14.54 -47.94 -23.72
C GLY A 239 -15.79 -48.55 -23.08
N SER A 240 -16.39 -49.55 -23.72
CA SER A 240 -17.70 -50.11 -23.35
C SER A 240 -17.70 -51.02 -22.11
N ARG A 241 -16.69 -50.90 -21.24
CA ARG A 241 -16.57 -51.65 -19.97
C ARG A 241 -16.07 -50.77 -18.84
N ALA A 242 -15.97 -49.47 -19.09
CA ALA A 242 -15.52 -48.52 -18.09
C ALA A 242 -16.57 -48.37 -16.99
N PRO A 243 -16.16 -48.11 -15.74
CA PRO A 243 -17.10 -47.82 -14.68
C PRO A 243 -17.87 -46.52 -14.98
N VAL A 244 -19.17 -46.49 -14.65
CA VAL A 244 -20.03 -45.29 -14.87
C VAL A 244 -20.52 -44.65 -13.57
N SER A 245 -20.30 -45.30 -12.43
CA SER A 245 -20.54 -44.74 -11.10
C SER A 245 -19.70 -45.46 -10.06
N TRP A 246 -19.27 -44.73 -9.03
CA TRP A 246 -18.49 -45.27 -7.93
C TRP A 246 -18.49 -44.36 -6.70
N ASP A 247 -18.09 -44.93 -5.57
CA ASP A 247 -17.83 -44.25 -4.30
C ASP A 247 -16.39 -44.52 -3.86
N PHE A 248 -15.58 -43.46 -3.75
CA PHE A 248 -14.20 -43.51 -3.31
C PHE A 248 -14.14 -43.27 -1.80
N GLN A 249 -13.53 -44.20 -1.07
CA GLN A 249 -13.63 -44.25 0.39
C GLN A 249 -12.27 -44.44 1.07
N GLY A 250 -12.12 -43.85 2.25
CA GLY A 250 -10.99 -44.06 3.17
C GLY A 250 -11.40 -44.85 4.42
N PHE A 251 -10.55 -45.74 4.92
CA PHE A 251 -10.80 -46.51 6.14
C PHE A 251 -10.12 -45.89 7.37
N ASP A 252 -10.91 -45.42 8.34
CA ASP A 252 -10.42 -44.70 9.53
C ASP A 252 -9.88 -45.65 10.64
N GLY A 253 -9.85 -46.96 10.36
CA GLY A 253 -9.56 -48.02 11.33
C GLY A 253 -10.82 -48.71 11.88
N THR A 254 -11.99 -48.11 11.67
CA THR A 254 -13.29 -48.63 12.11
C THR A 254 -14.33 -48.64 10.99
N ASN A 255 -14.45 -47.54 10.26
CA ASN A 255 -15.46 -47.30 9.23
C ASN A 255 -14.82 -46.91 7.90
N TRP A 256 -15.51 -47.26 6.81
CA TRP A 256 -15.24 -46.69 5.50
C TRP A 256 -16.00 -45.37 5.37
N ILE A 257 -15.27 -44.29 5.13
CA ILE A 257 -15.77 -42.93 4.98
C ILE A 257 -15.77 -42.59 3.49
N SER A 258 -16.92 -42.16 2.95
CA SER A 258 -17.03 -41.66 1.58
C SER A 258 -16.32 -40.30 1.46
N LEU A 259 -15.43 -40.20 0.49
CA LEU A 259 -14.60 -39.01 0.23
C LEU A 259 -14.97 -38.36 -1.11
N ASP A 260 -15.33 -39.17 -2.11
CA ASP A 260 -15.83 -38.69 -3.40
C ASP A 260 -16.83 -39.70 -3.98
N SER A 261 -17.83 -39.21 -4.71
CA SER A 261 -18.85 -40.06 -5.34
C SER A 261 -19.16 -39.57 -6.74
N ARG A 262 -19.11 -40.48 -7.71
CA ARG A 262 -19.36 -40.18 -9.13
C ARG A 262 -20.53 -40.99 -9.65
N THR A 263 -21.32 -40.37 -10.51
CA THR A 263 -22.48 -40.99 -11.17
C THR A 263 -22.57 -40.49 -12.60
N ALA A 264 -23.07 -41.33 -13.51
CA ALA A 264 -23.28 -40.99 -14.91
C ALA A 264 -22.00 -40.62 -15.69
N GLU A 265 -20.86 -41.17 -15.27
CA GLU A 265 -19.57 -41.07 -15.95
C GLU A 265 -19.59 -41.96 -17.21
N THR A 266 -20.21 -41.46 -18.28
CA THR A 266 -20.45 -42.21 -19.53
C THR A 266 -19.60 -41.70 -20.69
N GLY A 267 -19.66 -42.35 -21.85
CA GLY A 267 -19.02 -41.85 -23.08
C GLY A 267 -17.51 -42.07 -23.15
N TRP A 268 -17.01 -43.10 -22.47
CA TRP A 268 -15.59 -43.42 -22.43
C TRP A 268 -15.01 -43.81 -23.79
N SER A 269 -13.86 -43.25 -24.10
CA SER A 269 -13.00 -43.56 -25.24
C SER A 269 -11.98 -44.64 -24.89
N ARG A 270 -11.35 -45.22 -25.92
CA ARG A 270 -10.37 -46.29 -25.77
C ARG A 270 -9.08 -45.75 -25.14
N GLY A 271 -8.66 -46.33 -24.02
CA GLY A 271 -7.45 -45.91 -23.30
C GLY A 271 -7.57 -44.55 -22.62
N GLU A 272 -8.78 -43.99 -22.54
CA GLU A 272 -9.04 -42.71 -21.88
C GLU A 272 -8.68 -42.78 -20.40
N VAL A 273 -8.07 -41.69 -19.92
CA VAL A 273 -7.80 -41.47 -18.50
C VAL A 273 -8.70 -40.32 -18.07
N ARG A 274 -9.43 -40.50 -16.97
CA ARG A 274 -10.16 -39.42 -16.31
C ARG A 274 -9.58 -39.15 -14.94
N PHE A 275 -9.59 -37.88 -14.57
CA PHE A 275 -8.94 -37.33 -13.39
C PHE A 275 -9.99 -36.70 -12.48
N TYR A 276 -9.84 -36.92 -11.17
CA TYR A 276 -10.81 -36.50 -10.17
C TYR A 276 -10.05 -35.97 -8.95
N GLU A 277 -10.39 -34.77 -8.51
CA GLU A 277 -9.87 -34.13 -7.30
C GLU A 277 -11.01 -33.99 -6.29
N PHE A 278 -10.69 -34.06 -5.00
CA PHE A 278 -11.62 -33.91 -3.90
C PHE A 278 -10.92 -33.38 -2.65
N GLN A 279 -11.66 -32.73 -1.76
CA GLN A 279 -11.10 -32.19 -0.52
C GLN A 279 -10.96 -33.29 0.53
N ASN A 280 -9.74 -33.53 1.01
CA ASN A 280 -9.50 -34.44 2.12
C ASN A 280 -8.24 -34.05 2.90
N GLU A 281 -8.41 -33.76 4.18
CA GLU A 281 -7.30 -33.47 5.11
C GLU A 281 -7.05 -34.64 6.08
N THR A 282 -7.84 -35.71 5.99
CA THR A 282 -7.78 -36.85 6.92
C THR A 282 -6.95 -37.99 6.35
N ALA A 283 -6.06 -38.53 7.17
CA ALA A 283 -5.23 -39.68 6.82
C ALA A 283 -5.96 -41.00 7.15
N TYR A 284 -5.95 -41.95 6.21
CA TYR A 284 -6.64 -43.24 6.33
C TYR A 284 -5.66 -44.41 6.21
N GLN A 285 -6.01 -45.57 6.80
CA GLN A 285 -5.19 -46.80 6.79
C GLN A 285 -5.30 -47.58 5.48
N SER A 286 -6.40 -47.36 4.77
CA SER A 286 -6.71 -48.00 3.50
C SER A 286 -7.58 -47.09 2.66
N TYR A 287 -7.53 -47.28 1.36
CA TYR A 287 -8.43 -46.64 0.41
C TYR A 287 -9.09 -47.70 -0.45
N ARG A 288 -10.33 -47.45 -0.90
CA ARG A 288 -11.00 -48.28 -1.89
C ARG A 288 -11.88 -47.46 -2.80
N ILE A 289 -12.08 -47.98 -4.00
CA ILE A 289 -13.11 -47.52 -4.92
C ILE A 289 -14.19 -48.60 -5.05
N VAL A 290 -15.43 -48.25 -4.74
CA VAL A 290 -16.59 -49.15 -4.85
C VAL A 290 -17.34 -48.79 -6.13
N LEU A 291 -17.26 -49.68 -7.11
CA LEU A 291 -17.74 -49.48 -8.48
C LEU A 291 -19.16 -50.02 -8.64
N ASN A 292 -20.01 -49.26 -9.34
CA ASN A 292 -21.41 -49.60 -9.57
C ASN A 292 -21.89 -49.15 -10.96
N GLY A 293 -21.91 -50.08 -11.91
CA GLY A 293 -22.34 -49.86 -13.29
C GLY A 293 -21.18 -49.88 -14.28
N SER A 294 -21.49 -50.26 -15.52
CA SER A 294 -20.54 -50.34 -16.64
C SER A 294 -21.11 -49.68 -17.90
N GLU A 295 -20.21 -49.15 -18.74
CA GLU A 295 -20.52 -48.48 -20.01
C GLU A 295 -21.03 -49.47 -21.08
N GLY A 296 -22.29 -49.91 -21.01
CA GLY A 296 -22.91 -50.63 -22.12
C GLY A 296 -22.46 -52.08 -22.33
N ASP A 297 -21.90 -52.72 -21.31
CA ASP A 297 -21.59 -54.17 -21.24
C ASP A 297 -21.99 -54.69 -19.84
N ASP A 298 -22.24 -55.99 -19.72
CA ASP A 298 -22.59 -56.66 -18.45
C ASP A 298 -21.36 -56.98 -17.57
N ASN A 299 -20.18 -56.57 -18.03
CA ASN A 299 -18.90 -56.67 -17.36
C ASN A 299 -18.21 -55.31 -17.28
N MET A 300 -17.22 -55.19 -16.39
CA MET A 300 -16.46 -53.97 -16.14
C MET A 300 -14.96 -54.28 -16.12
N ASP A 301 -14.17 -53.34 -16.64
CA ASP A 301 -12.71 -53.40 -16.72
C ASP A 301 -12.10 -52.08 -16.19
N ILE A 302 -11.00 -52.16 -15.46
CA ILE A 302 -10.10 -51.03 -15.20
C ILE A 302 -8.70 -51.43 -15.68
N ALA A 303 -8.05 -50.56 -16.44
CA ALA A 303 -6.69 -50.81 -16.90
C ALA A 303 -5.66 -50.39 -15.87
N GLU A 304 -5.79 -49.19 -15.33
CA GLU A 304 -4.85 -48.65 -14.37
C GLU A 304 -5.54 -47.56 -13.54
N MET A 305 -5.06 -47.33 -12.32
CA MET A 305 -5.44 -46.20 -11.47
C MET A 305 -4.21 -45.63 -10.78
N GLY A 306 -4.28 -44.33 -10.49
CA GLY A 306 -3.32 -43.68 -9.61
C GLY A 306 -4.06 -42.88 -8.56
N TRP A 307 -3.74 -43.11 -7.30
CA TRP A 307 -4.30 -42.38 -6.17
C TRP A 307 -3.19 -41.48 -5.61
N HIS A 308 -3.37 -40.17 -5.65
CA HIS A 308 -2.36 -39.19 -5.28
C HIS A 308 -2.26 -39.05 -3.76
N GLU A 309 -1.04 -38.93 -3.24
CA GLU A 309 -0.81 -38.55 -1.85
C GLU A 309 -0.75 -37.03 -1.77
N ASP A 310 -1.60 -36.43 -0.93
CA ASP A 310 -1.67 -34.99 -0.70
C ASP A 310 -0.27 -34.38 -0.56
N GLY A 311 0.00 -33.35 -1.34
CA GLY A 311 1.36 -32.83 -1.50
C GLY A 311 1.96 -32.29 -0.20
N ASP A 312 1.16 -31.78 0.72
CA ASP A 312 1.62 -31.23 2.00
C ASP A 312 2.03 -32.31 3.00
N THR A 313 1.39 -33.48 2.93
CA THR A 313 1.73 -34.66 3.74
C THR A 313 2.70 -35.62 3.04
N GLN A 314 2.83 -35.53 1.71
CA GLN A 314 3.67 -36.39 0.89
C GLN A 314 5.14 -36.38 1.33
N THR A 315 5.72 -37.59 1.40
CA THR A 315 7.16 -37.75 1.62
C THR A 315 7.92 -37.22 0.40
N PRO A 316 8.82 -36.22 0.54
CA PRO A 316 9.53 -35.66 -0.59
C PRO A 316 10.44 -36.70 -1.27
N PHE A 317 10.47 -36.68 -2.60
CA PHE A 317 11.29 -37.61 -3.39
C PHE A 317 12.17 -36.89 -4.41
N ASN A 318 13.23 -37.57 -4.88
CA ASN A 318 14.19 -36.96 -5.80
C ASN A 318 13.57 -36.70 -7.18
N LEU A 319 13.84 -35.51 -7.70
CA LEU A 319 13.68 -35.16 -9.11
C LEU A 319 15.07 -34.88 -9.68
N THR A 320 15.51 -35.72 -10.63
CA THR A 320 16.87 -35.71 -11.16
C THR A 320 16.89 -35.16 -12.58
N ALA A 321 17.57 -34.04 -12.78
CA ALA A 321 17.84 -33.49 -14.10
C ALA A 321 18.98 -34.24 -14.80
N SER A 322 18.82 -34.53 -16.10
CA SER A 322 19.87 -35.15 -16.92
C SER A 322 21.04 -34.21 -17.23
N SER A 323 20.85 -32.90 -17.07
CA SER A 323 21.84 -31.85 -17.27
C SER A 323 21.44 -30.57 -16.52
N ILE A 324 22.38 -29.64 -16.34
CA ILE A 324 22.11 -28.29 -15.81
C ILE A 324 21.58 -27.32 -16.87
N VAL A 325 21.73 -27.66 -18.16
CA VAL A 325 21.33 -26.78 -19.27
C VAL A 325 19.84 -26.49 -19.21
N GLY A 326 19.44 -25.22 -19.34
CA GLY A 326 18.03 -24.81 -19.24
C GLY A 326 17.52 -24.60 -17.82
N ILE A 327 18.27 -24.99 -16.79
CA ILE A 327 17.94 -24.73 -15.38
C ILE A 327 18.72 -23.51 -14.92
N ASN A 328 18.02 -22.44 -14.51
CA ASN A 328 18.62 -21.17 -14.05
C ASN A 328 19.72 -20.67 -14.99
N ASP A 329 19.39 -20.49 -16.26
CA ASP A 329 20.32 -20.05 -17.31
C ASP A 329 21.57 -20.93 -17.44
N GLY A 330 21.43 -22.22 -17.15
CA GLY A 330 22.51 -23.22 -17.26
C GLY A 330 23.35 -23.38 -15.99
N THR A 331 22.97 -22.76 -14.88
CA THR A 331 23.69 -22.89 -13.59
C THR A 331 23.23 -24.10 -12.76
N GLY A 332 22.14 -24.76 -13.16
CA GLY A 332 21.54 -25.87 -12.41
C GLY A 332 20.68 -25.38 -11.25
N PHE A 333 20.10 -26.32 -10.50
CA PHE A 333 19.33 -25.98 -9.30
C PHE A 333 20.23 -25.25 -8.30
N GLN A 334 19.67 -24.24 -7.63
CA GLN A 334 20.29 -23.36 -6.64
C GLN A 334 19.65 -23.54 -5.27
N THR A 335 20.34 -23.17 -4.20
CA THR A 335 19.75 -23.23 -2.84
C THR A 335 18.55 -22.29 -2.69
N SER A 336 18.50 -21.22 -3.50
CA SER A 336 17.36 -20.31 -3.60
C SER A 336 16.16 -20.88 -4.36
N ASP A 337 16.26 -22.08 -4.94
CA ASP A 337 15.11 -22.76 -5.55
C ASP A 337 14.28 -23.53 -4.51
N VAL A 338 14.71 -23.63 -3.26
CA VAL A 338 13.88 -24.22 -2.19
C VAL A 338 12.64 -23.37 -2.00
N GLY A 339 11.46 -24.01 -2.01
CA GLY A 339 10.14 -23.37 -2.03
C GLY A 339 9.61 -23.06 -3.44
N ARG A 340 10.46 -23.08 -4.47
CA ARG A 340 10.06 -22.78 -5.85
C ARG A 340 9.21 -23.90 -6.45
N ALA A 341 8.15 -23.51 -7.17
CA ALA A 341 7.34 -24.43 -7.95
C ALA A 341 8.08 -24.93 -9.21
N ILE A 342 7.75 -26.14 -9.65
CA ILE A 342 8.16 -26.70 -10.94
C ILE A 342 6.96 -27.38 -11.60
N ARG A 343 6.62 -26.98 -12.82
CA ARG A 343 5.54 -27.60 -13.61
C ARG A 343 6.11 -28.72 -14.47
N LEU A 344 5.46 -29.87 -14.44
CA LEU A 344 5.88 -31.12 -15.08
C LEU A 344 4.76 -31.61 -16.01
N LEU A 345 5.07 -31.83 -17.30
CA LEU A 345 4.13 -32.46 -18.21
C LEU A 345 4.35 -33.98 -18.20
N GLY A 346 3.40 -34.72 -17.59
CA GLY A 346 3.43 -36.17 -17.55
C GLY A 346 3.36 -36.81 -18.94
N SER A 347 3.65 -38.11 -19.04
CA SER A 347 3.54 -38.85 -20.31
C SER A 347 2.11 -38.97 -20.83
N ASP A 348 1.13 -38.71 -19.96
CA ASP A 348 -0.29 -38.56 -20.26
C ASP A 348 -0.65 -37.19 -20.83
N ALA A 349 0.34 -36.32 -21.05
CA ALA A 349 0.18 -34.93 -21.50
C ALA A 349 -0.61 -34.04 -20.53
N ILE A 350 -0.64 -34.39 -19.24
CA ILE A 350 -1.25 -33.57 -18.19
C ILE A 350 -0.18 -32.83 -17.41
N TRP A 351 -0.38 -31.52 -17.23
CA TRP A 351 0.47 -30.68 -16.39
C TRP A 351 0.16 -30.94 -14.92
N ARG A 352 1.22 -31.11 -14.15
CA ARG A 352 1.21 -31.15 -12.69
C ARG A 352 2.22 -30.16 -12.16
N TRP A 353 2.07 -29.73 -10.93
CA TRP A 353 3.09 -28.90 -10.29
C TRP A 353 3.68 -29.63 -9.08
N ALA A 354 4.91 -29.25 -8.75
CA ALA A 354 5.60 -29.76 -7.59
C ALA A 354 6.35 -28.62 -6.90
N ARG A 355 6.51 -28.71 -5.58
CA ARG A 355 7.29 -27.75 -4.79
C ARG A 355 8.64 -28.35 -4.45
N ILE A 356 9.71 -27.59 -4.69
CA ILE A 356 11.06 -27.99 -4.30
C ILE A 356 11.19 -27.85 -2.77
N VAL A 357 11.49 -28.95 -2.10
CA VAL A 357 11.64 -29.01 -0.63
C VAL A 357 13.09 -28.86 -0.20
N SER A 358 14.02 -29.42 -0.96
CA SER A 358 15.44 -29.31 -0.67
C SER A 358 16.28 -29.47 -1.93
N ARG A 359 17.51 -28.98 -1.87
CA ARG A 359 18.49 -29.15 -2.94
C ARG A 359 19.59 -30.11 -2.52
N THR A 360 19.74 -31.20 -3.26
CA THR A 360 20.80 -32.19 -3.07
C THR A 360 22.05 -31.85 -3.88
N SER A 361 21.88 -31.40 -5.13
CA SER A 361 22.98 -30.99 -6.02
C SER A 361 22.49 -29.99 -7.09
N THR A 362 23.35 -29.60 -8.03
CA THR A 362 22.93 -28.78 -9.20
C THR A 362 21.98 -29.51 -10.16
N THR A 363 21.86 -30.83 -10.05
CA THR A 363 20.99 -31.65 -10.89
C THR A 363 19.95 -32.45 -10.11
N VAL A 364 19.93 -32.37 -8.78
CA VAL A 364 19.00 -33.16 -7.94
C VAL A 364 18.38 -32.26 -6.88
N VAL A 365 17.06 -32.25 -6.85
CA VAL A 365 16.23 -31.64 -5.80
C VAL A 365 15.26 -32.68 -5.26
N THR A 366 14.78 -32.50 -4.03
CA THR A 366 13.62 -33.25 -3.54
C THR A 366 12.36 -32.42 -3.76
N ILE A 367 11.28 -33.05 -4.19
CA ILE A 367 10.00 -32.38 -4.47
C ILE A 367 8.84 -33.04 -3.74
N ARG A 368 7.78 -32.26 -3.54
CA ARG A 368 6.42 -32.74 -3.29
C ARG A 368 5.57 -32.46 -4.50
N LEU A 369 4.91 -33.46 -5.05
CA LEU A 369 4.00 -33.36 -6.19
C LEU A 369 2.60 -32.99 -5.69
N TYR A 370 1.88 -32.18 -6.46
CA TYR A 370 0.51 -31.76 -6.21
C TYR A 370 -0.35 -32.03 -7.45
N GLY A 371 -1.68 -32.08 -7.25
CA GLY A 371 -2.65 -32.46 -8.26
C GLY A 371 -2.79 -33.98 -8.34
N HIS A 372 -2.31 -34.59 -9.42
CA HIS A 372 -2.46 -36.03 -9.65
C HIS A 372 -1.14 -36.79 -9.62
N ALA A 373 -1.18 -38.06 -9.19
CA ALA A 373 -0.04 -38.96 -9.33
C ALA A 373 0.39 -39.09 -10.80
N LEU A 374 1.69 -39.19 -11.04
CA LEU A 374 2.26 -39.45 -12.35
C LEU A 374 1.90 -40.86 -12.82
N PRO A 375 1.59 -41.06 -14.11
CA PRO A 375 1.27 -42.38 -14.65
C PRO A 375 2.47 -43.34 -14.67
N ASN A 376 3.69 -42.82 -14.73
CA ASN A 376 4.94 -43.59 -14.69
C ASN A 376 6.14 -42.67 -14.35
N LEU A 377 7.33 -43.27 -14.28
CA LEU A 377 8.58 -42.57 -13.94
C LEU A 377 9.44 -42.22 -15.17
N SER A 378 8.82 -42.15 -16.36
CA SER A 378 9.56 -41.81 -17.58
C SER A 378 10.18 -40.41 -17.47
N PRO A 379 11.36 -40.15 -18.05
CA PRO A 379 11.96 -38.82 -18.05
C PRO A 379 11.03 -37.77 -18.67
N ILE A 380 10.77 -36.70 -17.92
CA ILE A 380 9.87 -35.61 -18.30
C ILE A 380 10.65 -34.60 -19.13
N ALA A 381 10.30 -34.47 -20.41
CA ALA A 381 11.00 -33.59 -21.36
C ALA A 381 10.44 -32.17 -21.43
N ARG A 382 9.18 -31.96 -21.03
CA ARG A 382 8.54 -30.64 -21.02
C ARG A 382 8.23 -30.25 -19.59
N TRP A 383 8.91 -29.21 -19.12
CA TRP A 383 8.80 -28.69 -17.77
C TRP A 383 9.03 -27.19 -17.76
N ARG A 384 8.59 -26.52 -16.69
CA ARG A 384 8.77 -25.09 -16.45
C ARG A 384 9.15 -24.87 -14.99
N LEU A 385 10.00 -23.88 -14.72
CA LEU A 385 10.27 -23.45 -13.34
C LEU A 385 9.35 -22.30 -12.97
N GLY A 386 8.97 -22.19 -11.70
CA GLY A 386 8.24 -21.03 -11.19
C GLY A 386 9.03 -19.74 -11.42
N THR A 387 8.37 -18.61 -11.66
CA THR A 387 9.07 -17.38 -12.06
C THR A 387 9.83 -16.74 -10.91
N PHE A 388 9.30 -16.79 -9.69
CA PHE A 388 9.78 -15.96 -8.58
C PHE A 388 10.91 -16.62 -7.79
N VAL A 389 12.09 -16.03 -7.92
CA VAL A 389 13.36 -16.35 -7.25
C VAL A 389 14.12 -15.04 -7.03
N PRO A 390 15.23 -15.00 -6.25
CA PRO A 390 16.03 -13.79 -6.11
C PRO A 390 16.39 -13.15 -7.46
N GLY A 391 16.15 -11.84 -7.60
CA GLY A 391 16.29 -11.07 -8.86
C GLY A 391 15.09 -11.18 -9.82
N LYS A 392 14.11 -12.05 -9.50
CA LYS A 392 12.84 -12.20 -10.21
C LYS A 392 11.61 -11.91 -9.35
N TYR A 393 11.75 -11.34 -8.14
CA TYR A 393 10.59 -11.01 -7.31
C TYR A 393 9.74 -9.86 -7.89
N VAL A 394 8.51 -9.77 -7.39
CA VAL A 394 7.50 -8.79 -7.77
C VAL A 394 7.78 -7.43 -7.13
N GLN A 395 7.30 -6.36 -7.76
CA GLN A 395 7.69 -4.98 -7.45
C GLN A 395 6.53 -4.13 -6.93
N SER A 396 5.30 -4.45 -7.30
CA SER A 396 4.10 -3.78 -6.78
C SER A 396 2.91 -4.74 -6.78
N GLY A 397 1.88 -4.43 -6.00
CA GLY A 397 0.71 -5.30 -5.82
C GLY A 397 -0.58 -4.50 -5.64
N SER A 398 -1.71 -5.11 -6.03
CA SER A 398 -3.07 -4.61 -5.81
C SER A 398 -4.05 -5.79 -5.77
N LEU A 399 -5.26 -5.54 -5.30
CA LEU A 399 -6.39 -6.48 -5.43
C LEU A 399 -7.33 -5.94 -6.50
N TYR A 400 -7.92 -6.83 -7.30
CA TYR A 400 -8.91 -6.45 -8.31
C TYR A 400 -9.81 -7.67 -8.60
N GLU A 401 -11.12 -7.51 -8.50
CA GLU A 401 -12.12 -8.58 -8.78
C GLU A 401 -11.80 -9.92 -8.10
N GLU A 402 -11.55 -9.91 -6.79
CA GLU A 402 -11.17 -11.11 -6.00
C GLU A 402 -9.91 -11.83 -6.53
N ARG A 403 -9.00 -11.09 -7.16
CA ARG A 403 -7.67 -11.57 -7.57
C ARG A 403 -6.58 -10.74 -6.92
N LEU A 404 -5.54 -11.41 -6.43
CA LEU A 404 -4.30 -10.78 -5.99
C LEU A 404 -3.42 -10.56 -7.23
N ALA A 405 -3.20 -9.29 -7.57
CA ALA A 405 -2.38 -8.89 -8.70
C ALA A 405 -1.01 -8.42 -8.23
N PHE A 406 0.03 -8.92 -8.89
CA PHE A 406 1.41 -8.48 -8.73
C PHE A 406 2.00 -8.03 -10.05
N SER A 407 2.86 -7.01 -10.02
CA SER A 407 3.59 -6.56 -11.20
C SER A 407 5.08 -6.84 -11.10
N ARG A 408 5.72 -7.12 -12.22
CA ARG A 408 7.18 -7.11 -12.36
C ARG A 408 7.58 -6.65 -13.75
N LYS A 409 8.49 -5.66 -13.83
CA LYS A 409 8.96 -5.12 -15.12
C LYS A 409 7.79 -4.74 -16.02
N PHE A 410 7.46 -5.57 -17.01
CA PHE A 410 6.42 -5.33 -18.00
C PHE A 410 5.19 -6.23 -17.84
N SER A 411 5.19 -7.11 -16.84
CA SER A 411 4.15 -8.12 -16.61
C SER A 411 3.31 -7.78 -15.37
N VAL A 412 2.02 -8.10 -15.44
CA VAL A 412 1.10 -8.22 -14.32
C VAL A 412 0.63 -9.67 -14.24
N TYR A 413 0.78 -10.28 -13.07
CA TYR A 413 0.31 -11.61 -12.74
C TYR A 413 -0.87 -11.44 -11.80
N ALA A 414 -2.05 -11.96 -12.15
CA ALA A 414 -3.19 -11.97 -11.25
C ALA A 414 -3.54 -13.42 -10.92
N SER A 415 -3.79 -13.68 -9.63
CA SER A 415 -4.16 -14.99 -9.11
C SER A 415 -5.49 -15.46 -9.70
N ALA A 416 -5.82 -16.74 -9.53
CA ALA A 416 -7.17 -17.25 -9.71
C ALA A 416 -8.16 -16.49 -8.82
N THR A 417 -9.42 -16.41 -9.25
CA THR A 417 -10.48 -15.71 -8.50
C THR A 417 -10.74 -16.43 -7.18
N GLY A 418 -10.66 -15.70 -6.06
CA GLY A 418 -10.90 -16.26 -4.72
C GLY A 418 -9.77 -17.13 -4.16
N ASP A 419 -8.78 -17.50 -4.97
CA ASP A 419 -7.58 -18.24 -4.57
C ASP A 419 -6.34 -17.40 -4.84
N PHE A 420 -5.95 -16.61 -3.83
CA PHE A 420 -4.87 -15.64 -3.93
C PHE A 420 -3.48 -16.26 -4.10
N GLU A 421 -3.30 -17.55 -3.84
CA GLU A 421 -2.00 -18.23 -3.86
C GLU A 421 -1.75 -18.97 -5.18
N ASN A 422 -2.79 -19.16 -5.98
CA ASN A 422 -2.73 -19.83 -7.28
C ASN A 422 -2.60 -18.81 -8.44
N PHE A 423 -1.47 -18.85 -9.12
CA PHE A 423 -1.12 -18.03 -10.29
C PHE A 423 -0.89 -18.89 -11.56
N ALA A 424 -1.44 -20.10 -11.60
CA ALA A 424 -1.34 -20.98 -12.74
C ALA A 424 -2.32 -20.56 -13.82
N THR A 425 -1.79 -20.14 -14.96
CA THR A 425 -2.62 -19.73 -16.10
C THR A 425 -3.40 -20.92 -16.67
N GLY A 426 -4.66 -20.69 -17.00
CA GLY A 426 -5.50 -21.62 -17.74
C GLY A 426 -6.45 -20.89 -18.71
N GLU A 427 -7.55 -21.55 -19.07
CA GLU A 427 -8.50 -21.08 -20.08
C GLU A 427 -9.90 -20.81 -19.49
N GLU A 428 -10.17 -21.25 -18.26
CA GLU A 428 -11.43 -21.01 -17.55
C GLU A 428 -11.52 -19.55 -17.09
N ASP A 429 -12.73 -19.08 -16.81
CA ASP A 429 -12.97 -17.66 -16.51
C ASP A 429 -12.39 -17.22 -15.15
N ASP A 430 -12.26 -18.14 -14.20
CA ASP A 430 -11.71 -17.95 -12.85
C ASP A 430 -10.21 -18.28 -12.75
N ASP A 431 -9.61 -18.87 -13.79
CA ASP A 431 -8.17 -19.18 -13.83
C ASP A 431 -7.31 -17.92 -13.70
N ALA A 432 -6.08 -18.08 -13.22
CA ALA A 432 -5.10 -17.00 -13.13
C ALA A 432 -4.72 -16.46 -14.53
N LEU A 433 -4.22 -15.22 -14.59
CA LEU A 433 -3.81 -14.60 -15.85
C LEU A 433 -2.47 -13.87 -15.74
N GLU A 434 -1.76 -13.82 -16.87
CA GLU A 434 -0.59 -12.97 -17.06
C GLU A 434 -0.86 -11.97 -18.18
N PHE A 435 -0.74 -10.69 -17.86
CA PHE A 435 -0.72 -9.62 -18.83
C PHE A 435 0.72 -9.14 -19.03
N VAL A 436 1.22 -9.23 -20.26
CA VAL A 436 2.52 -8.65 -20.65
C VAL A 436 2.28 -7.42 -21.51
N GLN A 437 3.02 -6.33 -21.26
CA GLN A 437 2.99 -5.10 -22.05
C GLN A 437 3.61 -5.27 -23.46
N ALA A 438 3.26 -6.31 -24.21
CA ALA A 438 3.70 -6.52 -25.59
C ALA A 438 2.65 -5.93 -26.55
N GLY A 439 2.73 -4.61 -26.82
CA GLY A 439 1.84 -3.96 -27.78
C GLY A 439 2.14 -2.48 -28.05
N GLY A 440 2.61 -2.18 -29.28
CA GLY A 440 2.50 -0.87 -29.93
C GLY A 440 3.39 0.29 -29.46
N GLY A 441 4.47 0.05 -28.70
CA GLY A 441 5.41 1.10 -28.26
C GLY A 441 6.59 0.57 -27.43
N GLN A 442 7.41 1.46 -26.86
CA GLN A 442 8.46 1.09 -25.91
C GLN A 442 7.84 0.43 -24.67
N ALA A 443 8.33 -0.75 -24.29
CA ALA A 443 8.00 -1.39 -23.03
C ALA A 443 8.58 -0.53 -21.89
N ASN A 444 7.73 -0.11 -20.95
CA ASN A 444 8.12 0.69 -19.80
C ASN A 444 7.89 -0.10 -18.53
N ASP A 445 8.87 -0.05 -17.63
CA ASP A 445 8.75 -0.68 -16.33
C ASP A 445 7.51 -0.15 -15.61
N ILE A 446 6.74 -1.09 -15.04
CA ILE A 446 5.61 -0.85 -14.17
C ILE A 446 6.17 -0.40 -12.82
N THR A 447 5.66 0.72 -12.33
CA THR A 447 6.13 1.35 -11.08
C THR A 447 5.16 1.14 -9.93
N TRP A 448 3.87 1.01 -10.25
CA TRP A 448 2.81 0.67 -9.31
C TRP A 448 1.60 0.14 -10.09
N ILE A 449 0.78 -0.64 -9.42
CA ILE A 449 -0.57 -1.01 -9.86
C ILE A 449 -1.56 -0.64 -8.75
N ALA A 450 -2.74 -0.20 -9.13
CA ALA A 450 -3.80 0.19 -8.20
C ALA A 450 -5.15 -0.10 -8.83
N GLU A 451 -6.13 -0.46 -8.00
CA GLU A 451 -7.51 -0.61 -8.42
C GLU A 451 -8.21 0.76 -8.46
N SER A 452 -9.13 0.92 -9.42
CA SER A 452 -9.94 2.11 -9.65
C SER A 452 -11.21 1.66 -10.37
N ASP A 453 -12.38 2.22 -10.04
CA ASP A 453 -13.70 1.96 -10.65
C ASP A 453 -13.66 1.22 -12.02
N GLY A 454 -13.77 -0.11 -11.95
CA GLY A 454 -13.89 -1.01 -13.10
C GLY A 454 -12.60 -1.28 -13.89
N ALA A 455 -11.42 -0.98 -13.35
CA ALA A 455 -10.14 -1.33 -13.95
C ALA A 455 -8.98 -1.44 -12.95
N LEU A 456 -8.04 -2.34 -13.26
CA LEU A 456 -6.70 -2.31 -12.69
C LEU A 456 -5.84 -1.27 -13.45
N VAL A 457 -5.52 -0.18 -12.77
CA VAL A 457 -4.68 0.91 -13.30
C VAL A 457 -3.21 0.57 -13.09
N ILE A 458 -2.43 0.73 -14.16
CA ILE A 458 -1.02 0.36 -14.21
C ILE A 458 -0.20 1.63 -14.51
N GLY A 459 0.53 2.11 -13.51
CA GLY A 459 1.49 3.19 -13.65
C GLY A 459 2.82 2.71 -14.21
N THR A 460 3.35 3.38 -15.22
CA THR A 460 4.62 3.00 -15.86
C THR A 460 5.52 4.22 -16.07
N LEU A 461 6.81 4.00 -16.29
CA LEU A 461 7.75 5.08 -16.61
C LEU A 461 7.38 5.92 -17.86
N GLY A 462 6.46 5.44 -18.70
CA GLY A 462 6.04 6.10 -19.95
C GLY A 462 4.58 6.54 -20.00
N GLY A 463 3.78 6.30 -18.95
CA GLY A 463 2.36 6.65 -18.89
C GLY A 463 1.53 5.61 -18.15
N ILE A 464 0.22 5.81 -18.16
CA ILE A 464 -0.75 4.96 -17.46
C ILE A 464 -1.48 4.07 -18.47
N ARG A 465 -1.75 2.84 -18.02
CA ARG A 465 -2.61 1.88 -18.71
C ARG A 465 -3.73 1.45 -17.77
N ALA A 466 -4.83 1.00 -18.34
CA ALA A 466 -5.91 0.37 -17.62
C ALA A 466 -6.15 -1.02 -18.20
N LEU A 467 -6.18 -2.01 -17.32
CA LEU A 467 -6.55 -3.38 -17.60
C LEU A 467 -7.96 -3.61 -17.04
N SER A 468 -8.89 -4.04 -17.88
CA SER A 468 -10.28 -4.31 -17.51
C SER A 468 -10.80 -5.51 -18.30
N GLY A 469 -11.99 -6.01 -17.95
CA GLY A 469 -12.76 -6.85 -18.86
C GLY A 469 -13.11 -6.15 -20.17
N SER A 470 -13.71 -6.91 -21.11
CA SER A 470 -14.03 -6.40 -22.44
C SER A 470 -15.20 -5.39 -22.43
N GLY A 471 -16.15 -5.53 -21.51
CA GLY A 471 -17.20 -4.55 -21.18
C GLY A 471 -16.85 -3.67 -19.98
N ILE A 472 -17.77 -2.76 -19.61
CA ILE A 472 -17.72 -2.06 -18.30
C ILE A 472 -18.24 -2.99 -17.19
N ASP A 473 -19.14 -3.93 -17.54
CA ASP A 473 -19.77 -4.89 -16.64
C ASP A 473 -19.27 -6.33 -16.85
N GLU A 474 -18.21 -6.53 -17.65
CA GLU A 474 -17.63 -7.85 -17.89
C GLU A 474 -16.42 -8.04 -17.00
N ALA A 475 -16.34 -9.21 -16.35
CA ALA A 475 -15.20 -9.59 -15.53
C ALA A 475 -13.92 -9.74 -16.36
N LEU A 476 -12.78 -9.57 -15.69
CA LEU A 476 -11.46 -9.86 -16.24
C LEU A 476 -11.22 -11.37 -16.26
N THR A 477 -11.16 -11.95 -17.45
CA THR A 477 -10.87 -13.38 -17.64
C THR A 477 -9.60 -13.58 -18.47
N PRO A 478 -8.93 -14.75 -18.36
CA PRO A 478 -7.77 -15.06 -19.19
C PRO A 478 -8.06 -15.00 -20.70
N SER A 479 -9.30 -15.31 -21.10
CA SER A 479 -9.76 -15.38 -22.49
C SER A 479 -10.25 -14.03 -23.04
N SER A 480 -10.60 -13.07 -22.18
CA SER A 480 -11.17 -11.77 -22.59
C SER A 480 -10.75 -10.62 -21.66
N PHE A 481 -9.82 -9.79 -22.13
CA PHE A 481 -9.45 -8.56 -21.45
C PHE A 481 -9.07 -7.44 -22.42
N LYS A 482 -9.23 -6.18 -21.96
CA LYS A 482 -8.82 -4.98 -22.70
C LYS A 482 -7.70 -4.26 -21.98
N ASN A 483 -6.64 -3.96 -22.73
CA ASN A 483 -5.56 -3.07 -22.31
C ASN A 483 -5.71 -1.73 -23.03
N ARG A 484 -6.06 -0.68 -22.28
CA ARG A 484 -6.21 0.68 -22.80
C ARG A 484 -5.01 1.50 -22.38
N ARG A 485 -4.22 1.96 -23.35
CA ARG A 485 -3.16 2.94 -23.10
C ARG A 485 -3.71 4.35 -23.20
N SER A 486 -3.48 5.15 -22.16
CA SER A 486 -3.72 6.59 -22.19
C SER A 486 -2.44 7.38 -22.42
N ARG A 487 -2.55 8.55 -23.05
CA ARG A 487 -1.44 9.50 -23.20
C ARG A 487 -1.37 10.36 -21.94
N THR A 488 -0.74 9.83 -20.89
CA THR A 488 -0.55 10.51 -19.60
C THR A 488 0.93 10.70 -19.28
N PHE A 489 1.22 11.36 -18.15
CA PHE A 489 2.57 11.46 -17.62
C PHE A 489 3.12 10.10 -17.19
N GLY A 490 4.42 9.88 -17.37
CA GLY A 490 5.11 8.74 -16.76
C GLY A 490 5.13 8.86 -15.24
N CYS A 491 5.19 7.72 -14.56
CA CYS A 491 5.00 7.59 -13.12
C CYS A 491 6.34 7.37 -12.38
N ALA A 492 6.43 7.88 -11.15
CA ALA A 492 7.46 7.47 -10.19
C ALA A 492 7.03 6.18 -9.46
N PRO A 493 7.95 5.42 -8.84
CA PRO A 493 7.64 4.25 -8.00
C PRO A 493 7.06 4.66 -6.63
N LEU A 494 6.10 5.58 -6.65
CA LEU A 494 5.38 6.06 -5.47
C LEU A 494 3.91 5.69 -5.65
N ARG A 495 3.32 5.09 -4.62
CA ARG A 495 1.92 4.66 -4.65
C ARG A 495 1.03 5.88 -4.90
N PRO A 496 0.07 5.81 -5.83
CA PRO A 496 -0.95 6.85 -5.96
C PRO A 496 -1.87 6.83 -4.75
N VAL A 497 -2.53 7.95 -4.48
CA VAL A 497 -3.59 8.05 -3.47
C VAL A 497 -4.92 8.30 -4.14
N ASP A 498 -5.96 7.67 -3.62
CA ASP A 498 -7.34 7.92 -4.02
C ASP A 498 -7.83 9.22 -3.37
N ALA A 499 -8.36 10.12 -4.18
CA ALA A 499 -8.97 11.39 -3.77
C ALA A 499 -10.49 11.40 -4.05
N GLY A 500 -11.11 10.23 -4.10
CA GLY A 500 -12.54 9.98 -4.22
C GLY A 500 -13.07 9.97 -5.66
N GLN A 501 -12.78 10.99 -6.47
CA GLN A 501 -13.20 11.04 -7.89
C GLN A 501 -12.02 10.97 -8.87
N SER A 502 -10.80 10.92 -8.34
CA SER A 502 -9.56 10.90 -9.11
C SER A 502 -8.43 10.28 -8.28
N PHE A 503 -7.40 9.82 -8.97
CA PHE A 503 -6.15 9.41 -8.32
C PHE A 503 -5.12 10.52 -8.43
N LEU A 504 -4.40 10.80 -7.35
CA LEU A 504 -3.25 11.68 -7.36
C LEU A 504 -1.98 10.82 -7.38
N PHE A 505 -1.12 11.04 -8.38
CA PHE A 505 0.11 10.27 -8.57
C PHE A 505 1.31 11.17 -8.85
N VAL A 506 2.50 10.71 -8.47
CA VAL A 506 3.74 11.45 -8.70
C VAL A 506 4.30 11.12 -10.08
N THR A 507 4.64 12.16 -10.85
CA THR A 507 5.26 11.99 -12.16
C THR A 507 6.69 11.41 -12.01
N ARG A 508 7.21 10.74 -13.04
CA ARG A 508 8.51 10.04 -13.06
C ARG A 508 9.68 10.86 -12.49
N SER A 509 9.65 12.18 -12.68
CA SER A 509 10.71 13.08 -12.21
C SER A 509 10.73 13.32 -10.70
N ARG A 510 9.67 12.92 -9.99
CA ARG A 510 9.32 13.33 -8.62
C ARG A 510 9.16 14.85 -8.43
N LYS A 511 9.04 15.63 -9.51
CA LYS A 511 8.99 17.11 -9.47
C LYS A 511 7.61 17.70 -9.74
N SER A 512 6.60 16.85 -9.89
CA SER A 512 5.23 17.24 -10.22
C SER A 512 4.28 16.11 -9.80
N ILE A 513 3.08 16.50 -9.38
CA ILE A 513 1.97 15.63 -8.98
C ILE A 513 0.88 15.80 -10.04
N ALA A 514 0.35 14.69 -10.51
CA ALA A 514 -0.70 14.68 -11.53
C ALA A 514 -1.97 14.05 -10.97
N GLU A 515 -3.10 14.61 -11.38
CA GLU A 515 -4.44 14.07 -11.14
C GLU A 515 -4.83 13.21 -12.34
N LEU A 516 -5.29 11.99 -12.07
CA LEU A 516 -5.80 11.04 -13.05
C LEU A 516 -7.32 10.95 -12.89
N THR A 517 -8.05 11.32 -13.95
CA THR A 517 -9.51 11.24 -13.98
C THR A 517 -9.95 10.31 -15.09
N GLN A 518 -11.01 9.54 -14.83
CA GLN A 518 -11.67 8.73 -15.85
C GLN A 518 -12.78 9.55 -16.51
N SER A 519 -12.77 9.65 -17.83
CA SER A 519 -13.87 10.26 -18.59
C SER A 519 -15.05 9.30 -18.69
N ALA A 520 -16.25 9.82 -18.98
CA ALA A 520 -17.47 9.02 -19.17
C ALA A 520 -17.37 7.93 -20.27
N THR A 521 -16.34 7.98 -21.13
CA THR A 521 -16.07 6.95 -22.15
C THR A 521 -15.06 5.89 -21.69
N GLY A 522 -14.71 5.85 -20.40
CA GLY A 522 -13.73 4.93 -19.83
C GLY A 522 -12.29 5.20 -20.28
N LYS A 523 -11.99 6.43 -20.72
CA LYS A 523 -10.62 6.88 -21.03
C LYS A 523 -10.06 7.67 -19.88
N PHE A 524 -8.83 7.36 -19.49
CA PHE A 524 -8.11 8.11 -18.46
C PHE A 524 -7.35 9.30 -19.05
N THR A 525 -7.44 10.45 -18.39
CA THR A 525 -6.69 11.69 -18.68
C THR A 525 -5.94 12.14 -17.45
N SER A 526 -4.79 12.80 -17.64
CA SER A 526 -3.99 13.30 -16.51
C SER A 526 -3.66 14.79 -16.66
N GLU A 527 -3.74 15.54 -15.57
CA GLU A 527 -3.37 16.96 -15.49
C GLU A 527 -2.42 17.23 -14.33
N ASP A 528 -1.49 18.17 -14.47
CA ASP A 528 -0.56 18.56 -13.40
C ASP A 528 -1.26 19.51 -12.41
N VAL A 529 -1.52 19.04 -11.19
CA VAL A 529 -2.19 19.85 -10.15
C VAL A 529 -1.31 20.96 -9.60
N GLY A 530 0.02 20.80 -9.72
CA GLY A 530 1.00 21.75 -9.24
C GLY A 530 1.42 22.78 -10.28
N GLN A 531 0.78 22.86 -11.46
CA GLN A 531 1.26 23.71 -12.56
C GLN A 531 1.46 25.18 -12.15
N VAL A 532 0.58 25.72 -11.30
CA VAL A 532 0.64 27.12 -10.82
C VAL A 532 1.53 27.31 -9.58
N SER A 533 1.94 26.23 -8.92
CA SER A 533 2.68 26.18 -7.66
C SER A 533 3.89 25.24 -7.75
N GLU A 534 4.45 25.14 -8.96
CA GLU A 534 5.31 24.07 -9.40
C GLU A 534 6.67 24.05 -8.69
N HIS A 535 7.07 25.17 -8.08
CA HIS A 535 8.28 25.29 -7.27
C HIS A 535 8.23 24.48 -5.97
N ILE A 536 7.03 24.11 -5.50
CA ILE A 536 6.82 23.28 -4.30
C ILE A 536 7.14 21.80 -4.61
N PRO A 537 6.42 21.09 -5.50
CA PRO A 537 6.75 19.69 -5.80
C PRO A 537 8.11 19.54 -6.50
N LYS A 538 8.66 20.59 -7.13
CA LYS A 538 10.02 20.57 -7.71
C LYS A 538 11.13 20.29 -6.71
N GLN A 539 10.88 20.41 -5.40
CA GLN A 539 11.84 20.05 -4.36
C GLN A 539 12.06 18.52 -4.29
N GLY A 540 11.20 17.71 -4.91
CA GLY A 540 11.30 16.25 -4.94
C GLY A 540 10.29 15.62 -3.98
N VAL A 541 9.19 15.09 -4.52
CA VAL A 541 8.14 14.43 -3.73
C VAL A 541 8.63 13.06 -3.25
N VAL A 542 8.46 12.80 -1.96
CA VAL A 542 8.92 11.57 -1.29
C VAL A 542 7.78 10.57 -1.17
N GLU A 543 6.61 10.99 -0.67
CA GLU A 543 5.41 10.15 -0.51
C GLU A 543 4.14 11.00 -0.68
N LEU A 544 2.99 10.34 -0.80
CA LEU A 544 1.67 10.97 -0.84
C LEU A 544 0.80 10.40 0.28
N ALA A 545 0.07 11.25 0.98
CA ALA A 545 -0.94 10.86 1.96
C ALA A 545 -2.17 11.76 1.80
N PHE A 546 -3.32 11.17 1.50
CA PHE A 546 -4.56 11.92 1.31
C PHE A 546 -5.41 11.86 2.58
N GLN A 547 -5.77 13.04 3.08
CA GLN A 547 -6.66 13.25 4.21
C GLN A 547 -8.02 13.68 3.67
N THR A 548 -9.09 13.03 4.08
CA THR A 548 -10.45 13.37 3.65
C THR A 548 -11.09 14.33 4.65
N ASP A 549 -10.96 14.01 5.95
CA ASP A 549 -11.62 14.75 7.03
C ASP A 549 -10.61 15.37 8.01
N PRO A 550 -10.83 16.61 8.49
CA PRO A 550 -12.00 17.46 8.23
C PRO A 550 -11.93 18.25 6.93
N ASP A 551 -10.75 18.38 6.33
CA ASP A 551 -10.54 19.07 5.05
C ASP A 551 -9.88 18.10 4.04
N PRO A 552 -10.32 18.07 2.76
CA PRO A 552 -9.74 17.23 1.73
C PRO A 552 -8.36 17.76 1.32
N LEU A 553 -7.31 17.18 1.90
CA LEU A 553 -5.93 17.65 1.82
C LEU A 553 -5.00 16.53 1.37
N LEU A 554 -4.27 16.78 0.27
CA LEU A 554 -3.12 15.96 -0.07
C LEU A 554 -1.89 16.49 0.68
N TRP A 555 -1.27 15.63 1.48
CA TRP A 555 0.00 15.85 2.15
C TRP A 555 1.12 15.12 1.42
N PHE A 556 2.28 15.78 1.25
CA PHE A 556 3.40 15.20 0.53
C PHE A 556 4.76 15.70 1.06
N PRO A 557 5.53 14.86 1.76
CA PRO A 557 6.89 15.20 2.18
C PRO A 557 7.81 15.44 0.98
N LEU A 558 8.77 16.35 1.13
CA LEU A 558 9.71 16.76 0.09
C LEU A 558 11.16 16.40 0.47
N ASP A 559 12.03 16.19 -0.54
CA ASP A 559 13.45 15.84 -0.30
C ASP A 559 14.17 16.92 0.53
N ASN A 560 13.72 18.19 0.48
CA ASN A 560 14.26 19.30 1.30
C ASN A 560 13.75 19.31 2.76
N GLY A 561 12.93 18.34 3.14
CA GLY A 561 12.35 18.17 4.47
C GLY A 561 11.10 19.01 4.77
N GLU A 562 10.68 19.88 3.86
CA GLU A 562 9.38 20.57 3.99
C GLU A 562 8.23 19.58 3.77
N LEU A 563 7.08 19.84 4.37
CA LEU A 563 5.83 19.13 4.10
C LEU A 563 4.99 19.98 3.14
N GLY A 564 4.77 19.49 1.93
CA GLY A 564 3.81 20.09 1.01
C GLY A 564 2.37 19.71 1.39
N GLY A 565 1.45 20.64 1.16
CA GLY A 565 0.03 20.39 1.28
C GLY A 565 -0.74 20.96 0.09
N TYR A 566 -1.87 20.34 -0.25
CA TYR A 566 -2.74 20.76 -1.35
C TYR A 566 -4.21 20.53 -0.99
N THR A 567 -4.97 21.62 -0.85
CA THR A 567 -6.43 21.57 -0.70
C THR A 567 -7.05 21.12 -2.02
N HIS A 568 -7.71 19.97 -2.01
CA HIS A 568 -8.23 19.32 -3.20
C HIS A 568 -9.76 19.25 -3.18
N GLN A 569 -10.42 20.24 -3.77
CA GLN A 569 -11.87 20.22 -3.95
C GLN A 569 -12.25 20.69 -5.36
N PRO A 570 -12.09 19.81 -6.36
CA PRO A 570 -12.25 20.18 -7.77
C PRO A 570 -13.68 20.61 -8.11
N SER A 571 -14.69 20.08 -7.43
CA SER A 571 -16.12 20.42 -7.63
C SER A 571 -16.46 21.87 -7.26
N GLN A 572 -15.66 22.51 -6.40
CA GLN A 572 -15.82 23.90 -5.99
C GLN A 572 -14.70 24.80 -6.55
N GLU A 573 -13.89 24.28 -7.47
CA GLU A 573 -12.70 24.93 -8.00
C GLU A 573 -11.70 25.38 -6.92
N VAL A 574 -11.63 24.69 -5.77
CA VAL A 574 -10.65 24.96 -4.71
C VAL A 574 -9.44 24.06 -4.93
N ARG A 575 -8.31 24.69 -5.26
CA ARG A 575 -7.07 24.02 -5.67
C ARG A 575 -5.90 24.91 -5.26
N GLY A 576 -5.40 24.72 -4.04
CA GLY A 576 -4.38 25.59 -3.46
C GLY A 576 -3.25 24.79 -2.82
N MET A 577 -2.01 24.99 -3.29
CA MET A 577 -0.84 24.40 -2.65
C MET A 577 -0.29 25.33 -1.57
N HIS A 578 0.24 24.74 -0.52
CA HIS A 578 0.86 25.43 0.61
C HIS A 578 2.06 24.63 1.13
N ARG A 579 2.95 25.28 1.87
CA ARG A 579 4.17 24.68 2.41
C ARG A 579 4.13 24.69 3.93
N HIS A 580 4.65 23.64 4.53
CA HIS A 580 4.74 23.52 5.98
C HIS A 580 6.16 23.21 6.40
N ARG A 581 6.65 24.06 7.30
CA ARG A 581 7.90 23.84 8.00
C ARG A 581 7.54 23.44 9.41
N ILE A 582 7.76 22.16 9.70
CA ILE A 582 7.59 21.63 11.05
C ILE A 582 8.77 22.13 11.90
N ALA A 583 8.48 22.65 13.09
CA ALA A 583 9.46 23.33 13.94
C ALA A 583 10.62 22.40 14.34
N GLY A 584 11.74 23.02 14.72
CA GLY A 584 12.99 22.35 15.05
C GLY A 584 14.11 22.73 14.08
N SER A 585 15.22 22.01 14.13
CA SER A 585 16.29 22.16 13.16
C SER A 585 16.79 20.79 12.72
N PHE A 586 17.40 20.72 11.55
CA PHE A 586 18.08 19.53 11.08
C PHE A 586 19.41 19.91 10.42
N SER A 587 20.44 19.11 10.68
CA SER A 587 21.76 19.24 10.08
C SER A 587 22.22 17.88 9.53
N GLY A 588 22.79 17.86 8.32
CA GLY A 588 23.26 16.62 7.69
C GLY A 588 24.12 16.86 6.45
N ALA A 589 24.91 15.87 6.05
CA ALA A 589 25.91 16.03 4.98
C ALA A 589 25.34 16.45 3.61
N ALA A 590 24.03 16.24 3.36
CA ALA A 590 23.35 16.59 2.12
C ALA A 590 22.60 17.93 2.15
N PHE A 591 22.45 18.58 3.32
CA PHE A 591 21.65 19.81 3.49
C PHE A 591 22.39 20.82 4.38
N SER A 592 22.40 22.10 4.01
CA SER A 592 22.82 23.16 4.95
C SER A 592 21.90 23.20 6.17
N ASP A 593 22.41 23.57 7.35
CA ASP A 593 21.63 23.69 8.58
C ASP A 593 20.25 24.34 8.31
N SER A 594 19.19 23.53 8.42
CA SER A 594 17.82 23.98 8.18
C SER A 594 17.23 24.50 9.49
N ALA A 595 16.47 25.59 9.40
CA ALA A 595 15.73 26.16 10.53
C ALA A 595 14.37 25.47 10.77
N TRP A 596 14.21 24.24 10.28
CA TRP A 596 13.02 23.40 10.42
C TRP A 596 13.42 21.92 10.52
N GLY A 597 12.53 21.08 11.07
CA GLY A 597 12.66 19.62 11.07
C GLY A 597 12.33 19.01 9.70
N MET A 598 12.97 17.89 9.37
CA MET A 598 12.78 17.20 8.11
C MET A 598 11.67 16.16 8.24
N VAL A 599 10.57 16.33 7.51
CA VAL A 599 9.52 15.30 7.41
C VAL A 599 9.98 14.23 6.43
N GLU A 600 10.24 13.01 6.93
CA GLU A 600 10.74 11.89 6.12
C GLU A 600 9.61 11.01 5.58
N SER A 601 8.50 10.88 6.32
CA SER A 601 7.37 10.03 5.93
C SER A 601 6.07 10.61 6.48
N ALA A 602 4.97 10.41 5.75
CA ALA A 602 3.63 10.83 6.14
C ALA A 602 2.60 9.78 5.71
N VAL A 603 1.69 9.42 6.62
CA VAL A 603 0.57 8.53 6.32
C VAL A 603 -0.70 9.03 7.00
N VAL A 604 -1.84 8.72 6.41
CA VAL A 604 -3.15 9.04 6.98
C VAL A 604 -3.84 7.76 7.43
N THR A 605 -4.46 7.81 8.60
CA THR A 605 -5.35 6.75 9.11
C THR A 605 -6.65 7.37 9.60
N PRO A 606 -7.79 6.66 9.53
CA PRO A 606 -8.98 7.07 10.27
C PRO A 606 -8.68 7.25 11.76
N GLY A 607 -9.04 8.39 12.33
CA GLY A 607 -8.96 8.69 13.75
C GLY A 607 -10.21 8.26 14.52
N GLN A 608 -10.15 8.29 15.85
CA GLN A 608 -11.26 7.81 16.72
C GLN A 608 -12.37 8.83 16.92
N ASP A 609 -12.16 10.08 16.53
CA ASP A 609 -13.07 11.21 16.73
C ASP A 609 -13.85 11.56 15.46
N GLY A 610 -13.73 10.75 14.42
CA GLY A 610 -14.33 10.97 13.10
C GLY A 610 -13.49 11.86 12.18
N ASN A 611 -12.33 12.34 12.63
CA ASN A 611 -11.34 13.00 11.78
C ASN A 611 -10.26 12.00 11.36
N ASP A 612 -9.56 12.29 10.27
CA ASP A 612 -8.38 11.53 9.87
C ASP A 612 -7.14 12.01 10.64
N ASP A 613 -6.34 11.06 11.12
CA ASP A 613 -5.04 11.30 11.75
C ASP A 613 -3.92 11.31 10.70
N LEU A 614 -3.21 12.44 10.56
CA LEU A 614 -1.99 12.52 9.78
C LEU A 614 -0.78 12.21 10.68
N TRP A 615 -0.19 11.03 10.47
CA TRP A 615 1.02 10.58 11.14
C TRP A 615 2.25 10.99 10.35
N LEU A 616 3.28 11.48 11.05
CA LEU A 616 4.51 11.98 10.48
C LEU A 616 5.72 11.32 11.16
N ILE A 617 6.77 11.04 10.39
CA ILE A 617 8.13 10.88 10.94
C ILE A 617 8.87 12.18 10.69
N VAL A 618 9.33 12.82 11.77
CA VAL A 618 10.06 14.07 11.71
C VAL A 618 11.44 13.91 12.31
N LYS A 619 12.46 14.20 11.51
CA LYS A 619 13.87 14.17 11.90
C LYS A 619 14.33 15.56 12.33
N ARG A 620 14.98 15.63 13.50
CA ARG A 620 15.55 16.85 14.07
C ARG A 620 16.94 16.60 14.66
N THR A 621 17.68 17.67 14.88
CA THR A 621 18.87 17.70 15.74
C THR A 621 18.44 18.26 17.10
N ILE A 622 18.43 17.42 18.14
CA ILE A 622 18.04 17.80 19.51
C ILE A 622 19.20 17.51 20.45
N GLY A 623 19.64 18.51 21.21
CA GLY A 623 20.80 18.37 22.11
C GLY A 623 22.08 17.91 21.39
N GLY A 624 22.22 18.22 20.09
CA GLY A 624 23.35 17.81 19.25
C GLY A 624 23.28 16.39 18.67
N ALA A 625 22.20 15.65 18.91
CA ALA A 625 21.97 14.31 18.37
C ALA A 625 20.79 14.27 17.38
N THR A 626 20.88 13.39 16.38
CA THR A 626 19.73 13.11 15.51
C THR A 626 18.64 12.41 16.30
N ARG A 627 17.42 12.96 16.26
CA ARG A 627 16.19 12.38 16.80
C ARG A 627 15.17 12.25 15.68
N ARG A 628 14.47 11.12 15.63
CA ARG A 628 13.34 10.88 14.74
C ARG A 628 12.12 10.56 15.57
N THR A 629 11.11 11.39 15.44
CA THR A 629 9.89 11.30 16.24
C THR A 629 8.71 10.96 15.36
N ILE A 630 7.83 10.11 15.88
CA ILE A 630 6.51 9.83 15.34
C ILE A 630 5.57 10.85 15.95
N GLU A 631 4.90 11.61 15.10
CA GLU A 631 4.02 12.71 15.49
C GLU A 631 2.68 12.61 14.78
N ILE A 632 1.63 13.15 15.40
CA ILE A 632 0.30 13.25 14.79
C ILE A 632 -0.06 14.71 14.66
N LYS A 633 -0.39 15.17 13.46
CA LYS A 633 -0.87 16.54 13.26
C LYS A 633 -2.23 16.69 13.95
N SER A 634 -2.36 17.68 14.82
CA SER A 634 -3.63 17.93 15.48
C SER A 634 -4.71 18.33 14.47
N VAL A 635 -5.95 18.02 14.84
CA VAL A 635 -7.12 18.54 14.13
C VAL A 635 -7.12 20.08 14.17
N PRO A 636 -7.72 20.75 13.18
CA PRO A 636 -7.84 22.19 13.21
C PRO A 636 -8.64 22.65 14.42
N PHE A 637 -8.24 23.77 15.02
CA PHE A 637 -9.02 24.41 16.06
C PHE A 637 -10.28 25.05 15.46
N GLU A 638 -11.46 24.66 15.97
CA GLU A 638 -12.75 25.25 15.62
C GLU A 638 -13.69 25.23 16.85
N TYR A 639 -14.35 26.35 17.14
CA TYR A 639 -15.43 26.47 18.14
C TYR A 639 -15.07 25.99 19.56
N GLY A 640 -13.78 26.00 19.93
CA GLY A 640 -13.28 25.53 21.21
C GLY A 640 -12.89 26.65 22.18
N GLU A 641 -12.46 26.27 23.38
CA GLU A 641 -11.82 27.20 24.32
C GLU A 641 -10.36 27.40 23.93
N VAL A 642 -9.84 28.62 24.02
CA VAL A 642 -8.45 28.92 23.60
C VAL A 642 -7.42 28.01 24.28
N ALA A 643 -7.64 27.62 25.54
CA ALA A 643 -6.75 26.71 26.28
C ALA A 643 -6.64 25.30 25.67
N ASP A 644 -7.57 24.93 24.79
CA ASP A 644 -7.58 23.67 24.05
C ASP A 644 -6.78 23.73 22.75
N ALA A 645 -6.39 24.93 22.30
CA ALA A 645 -5.66 25.12 21.05
C ALA A 645 -4.27 24.46 21.09
N PHE A 646 -4.06 23.44 20.25
CA PHE A 646 -2.80 22.74 20.12
C PHE A 646 -2.03 23.23 18.89
N GLU A 647 -1.32 24.35 19.04
CA GLU A 647 -0.65 25.05 17.94
C GLU A 647 0.87 25.15 18.17
N VAL A 648 1.45 24.04 18.64
CA VAL A 648 2.88 23.79 18.86
C VAL A 648 3.30 22.47 18.22
N ASP A 649 4.55 22.36 17.80
CA ASP A 649 5.07 21.13 17.16
C ASP A 649 5.86 20.25 18.12
N CYS A 650 5.83 18.94 17.87
CA CYS A 650 6.44 17.92 18.72
C CYS A 650 6.03 18.08 20.20
N GLY A 651 4.81 18.57 20.43
CA GLY A 651 4.35 19.01 21.74
C GLY A 651 3.65 17.90 22.53
N LEU A 652 3.37 18.22 23.80
CA LEU A 652 2.55 17.41 24.69
C LEU A 652 1.54 18.28 25.44
N THR A 653 0.45 17.65 25.89
CA THR A 653 -0.57 18.27 26.73
C THR A 653 -0.40 17.83 28.18
N TYR A 654 -0.44 18.77 29.11
CA TYR A 654 -0.69 18.49 30.52
C TYR A 654 -2.11 18.96 30.88
N SER A 655 -2.88 18.13 31.58
CA SER A 655 -4.17 18.50 32.14
C SER A 655 -4.31 17.86 33.52
N GLY A 656 -4.51 18.70 34.54
CA GLY A 656 -4.57 18.22 35.92
C GLY A 656 -4.64 19.36 36.94
N VAL A 657 -4.04 19.13 38.11
CA VAL A 657 -3.96 20.15 39.16
C VAL A 657 -3.07 21.30 38.69
N ALA A 658 -3.47 22.53 38.96
CA ALA A 658 -2.68 23.70 38.61
C ALA A 658 -1.25 23.58 39.17
N THR A 659 -0.24 23.72 38.31
CA THR A 659 1.17 23.53 38.65
C THR A 659 2.03 24.62 38.02
N VAL A 660 3.17 24.91 38.65
CA VAL A 660 4.20 25.80 38.10
C VAL A 660 5.06 25.07 37.08
N THR A 661 5.24 23.75 37.24
CA THR A 661 6.18 22.93 36.48
C THR A 661 5.47 21.72 35.89
N VAL A 662 5.73 21.44 34.63
CA VAL A 662 5.32 20.20 33.95
C VAL A 662 6.57 19.40 33.56
N THR A 663 6.47 18.07 33.61
CA THR A 663 7.55 17.11 33.32
C THR A 663 7.13 16.15 32.20
N GLY A 664 8.08 15.36 31.67
CA GLY A 664 7.81 14.38 30.61
C GLY A 664 8.16 14.88 29.20
N LEU A 665 8.94 15.96 29.11
CA LEU A 665 9.42 16.57 27.86
C LEU A 665 10.85 16.11 27.51
N ASP A 666 11.20 14.87 27.84
CA ASP A 666 12.56 14.34 27.63
C ASP A 666 12.98 14.40 26.16
N HIS A 667 12.02 14.26 25.24
CA HIS A 667 12.23 14.34 23.80
C HIS A 667 12.61 15.73 23.30
N LEU A 668 12.38 16.79 24.09
CA LEU A 668 12.75 18.18 23.79
C LEU A 668 13.83 18.73 24.72
N ASN A 669 14.53 17.88 25.48
CA ASN A 669 15.50 18.35 26.45
C ASN A 669 16.63 19.18 25.82
N GLY A 670 16.82 20.41 26.29
CA GLY A 670 17.76 21.39 25.74
C GLY A 670 17.18 22.33 24.70
N GLU A 671 15.97 22.06 24.21
CA GLU A 671 15.27 22.92 23.26
C GLU A 671 14.54 24.07 23.94
N THR A 672 14.24 25.09 23.14
CA THR A 672 13.37 26.21 23.54
C THR A 672 11.95 25.93 23.05
N VAL A 673 10.98 26.03 23.95
CA VAL A 673 9.57 25.74 23.73
C VAL A 673 8.70 26.94 24.08
N ASP A 674 7.54 27.00 23.43
CA ASP A 674 6.46 27.89 23.83
C ASP A 674 5.37 27.05 24.53
N ALA A 675 4.60 27.69 25.40
CA ALA A 675 3.49 27.08 26.10
C ALA A 675 2.24 27.94 26.06
N LEU A 676 1.09 27.32 25.79
CA LEU A 676 -0.23 27.87 26.06
C LEU A 676 -0.74 27.26 27.36
N ALA A 677 -0.70 28.04 28.45
CA ALA A 677 -1.01 27.57 29.80
C ALA A 677 -2.27 28.29 30.31
N ASP A 678 -3.37 27.55 30.50
CA ASP A 678 -4.72 28.08 30.77
C ASP A 678 -5.12 29.25 29.86
N GLY A 679 -4.75 29.17 28.57
CA GLY A 679 -5.05 30.20 27.57
C GLY A 679 -4.10 31.42 27.58
N ILE A 680 -3.04 31.40 28.40
CA ILE A 680 -2.00 32.42 28.45
C ILE A 680 -0.76 31.93 27.71
N VAL A 681 -0.21 32.76 26.82
CA VAL A 681 0.97 32.44 26.03
C VAL A 681 2.26 32.74 26.81
N TYR A 682 3.15 31.77 26.87
CA TYR A 682 4.50 31.88 27.43
C TYR A 682 5.52 31.49 26.36
N HIS A 683 6.41 32.43 26.03
CA HIS A 683 7.44 32.22 25.01
C HIS A 683 8.79 31.85 25.61
N GLY A 684 9.58 31.11 24.85
CA GLY A 684 11.03 31.00 25.08
C GLY A 684 11.40 30.25 26.35
N LEU A 685 10.59 29.29 26.77
CA LEU A 685 10.87 28.47 27.94
C LEU A 685 11.90 27.40 27.56
N THR A 686 12.91 27.17 28.40
CA THR A 686 13.93 26.13 28.14
C THR A 686 13.52 24.83 28.82
N VAL A 687 13.54 23.72 28.08
CA VAL A 687 13.34 22.39 28.65
C VAL A 687 14.64 21.91 29.30
N ALA A 688 14.60 21.65 30.60
CA ALA A 688 15.75 21.18 31.36
C ALA A 688 15.38 19.93 32.18
N ALA A 689 16.14 18.84 31.98
CA ALA A 689 15.88 17.53 32.56
C ALA A 689 14.42 17.07 32.34
N GLY A 690 13.93 17.24 31.10
CA GLY A 690 12.58 16.85 30.71
C GLY A 690 11.46 17.67 31.37
N ALA A 691 11.77 18.84 31.93
CA ALA A 691 10.82 19.69 32.64
C ALA A 691 10.88 21.16 32.18
N VAL A 692 9.77 21.87 32.33
CA VAL A 692 9.65 23.31 32.08
C VAL A 692 8.78 23.96 33.16
N SER A 693 9.07 25.22 33.51
CA SER A 693 8.36 25.96 34.56
C SER A 693 7.87 27.32 34.09
N LEU A 694 6.68 27.75 34.53
CA LEU A 694 6.21 29.11 34.26
C LEU A 694 7.01 30.15 35.05
N PRO A 695 7.28 31.32 34.46
CA PRO A 695 7.94 32.40 35.15
C PRO A 695 7.05 32.99 36.26
N GLY A 696 7.69 33.59 37.28
CA GLY A 696 6.97 34.35 38.32
C GLY A 696 6.12 33.53 39.27
N GLY A 697 6.23 32.19 39.27
CA GLY A 697 5.41 31.31 40.10
C GLY A 697 3.97 31.19 39.63
N ALA A 698 3.67 31.55 38.38
CA ALA A 698 2.38 31.32 37.77
C ALA A 698 2.05 29.81 37.76
N MET A 699 0.77 29.48 37.89
CA MET A 699 0.28 28.10 37.92
C MET A 699 -0.82 27.95 36.87
N ALA A 700 -0.81 26.83 36.16
CA ALA A 700 -1.86 26.51 35.20
C ALA A 700 -2.27 25.03 35.28
N ALA A 701 -3.56 24.77 35.10
CA ALA A 701 -4.16 23.43 35.15
C ALA A 701 -4.09 22.70 33.80
N LYS A 702 -4.05 23.45 32.69
CA LYS A 702 -3.92 22.93 31.33
C LYS A 702 -2.75 23.60 30.61
N TRP A 703 -1.90 22.80 29.97
CA TRP A 703 -0.76 23.28 29.20
C TRP A 703 -0.73 22.58 27.85
N GLN A 704 -0.44 23.36 26.81
CA GLN A 704 -0.01 22.87 25.50
C GLN A 704 1.42 23.36 25.31
N VAL A 705 2.41 22.46 25.31
CA VAL A 705 3.83 22.84 25.31
C VAL A 705 4.58 22.09 24.22
N GLY A 706 5.38 22.81 23.43
CA GLY A 706 6.13 22.24 22.32
C GLY A 706 6.99 23.26 21.59
N LEU A 707 7.60 22.84 20.49
CA LEU A 707 8.42 23.69 19.64
C LEU A 707 7.55 24.75 18.96
N PRO A 708 7.94 26.03 18.98
CA PRO A 708 7.17 27.09 18.35
C PRO A 708 7.33 27.08 16.83
N TYR A 709 6.26 27.41 16.11
CA TYR A 709 6.31 27.73 14.68
C TYR A 709 5.51 28.99 14.35
N GLU A 710 5.93 29.64 13.27
CA GLU A 710 5.26 30.80 12.69
C GLU A 710 4.42 30.36 11.48
N ALA A 711 3.24 30.95 11.32
CA ALA A 711 2.50 30.92 10.06
C ALA A 711 2.64 32.26 9.34
N SER A 712 2.99 32.22 8.05
CA SER A 712 3.29 33.43 7.27
C SER A 712 2.58 33.39 5.91
N ALA A 713 1.98 34.53 5.52
CA ALA A 713 1.35 34.71 4.23
C ALA A 713 1.80 36.03 3.58
N ASP A 714 2.27 35.96 2.35
CA ASP A 714 2.70 37.14 1.58
C ASP A 714 1.75 37.38 0.42
N THR A 715 1.24 38.60 0.31
CA THR A 715 0.30 38.98 -0.76
C THR A 715 1.01 39.30 -2.06
N LEU A 716 0.30 39.05 -3.16
CA LEU A 716 0.68 39.50 -4.49
C LEU A 716 0.31 40.98 -4.69
N GLU A 717 0.81 41.59 -5.77
CA GLU A 717 0.42 42.96 -6.13
C GLU A 717 -1.01 42.97 -6.67
N LEU A 718 -1.97 43.45 -5.88
CA LEU A 718 -3.36 43.51 -6.32
C LEU A 718 -3.55 44.51 -7.49
N ASP A 719 -4.23 44.05 -8.54
CA ASP A 719 -4.69 44.88 -9.66
C ASP A 719 -6.17 45.20 -9.52
N VAL A 720 -6.47 46.44 -9.14
CA VAL A 720 -7.83 46.92 -8.94
C VAL A 720 -8.46 47.63 -10.13
N GLY A 721 -7.80 47.70 -11.28
CA GLY A 721 -8.37 48.30 -12.48
C GLY A 721 -8.73 49.77 -12.29
N GLY A 722 -7.86 50.67 -12.74
CA GLY A 722 -8.16 52.10 -12.80
C GLY A 722 -9.12 52.43 -13.94
N ARG A 723 -9.63 53.67 -13.93
CA ARG A 723 -10.47 54.22 -15.01
C ARG A 723 -9.79 54.15 -16.40
N ASP A 724 -8.45 54.06 -16.42
CA ASP A 724 -7.59 53.96 -17.61
C ASP A 724 -6.96 52.56 -17.82
N GLY A 725 -7.44 51.51 -17.14
CA GLY A 725 -6.91 50.14 -17.24
C GLY A 725 -6.11 49.66 -16.02
N SER A 726 -5.30 48.62 -16.17
CA SER A 726 -4.52 48.01 -15.08
C SER A 726 -3.65 49.03 -14.35
N ILE A 727 -3.59 48.95 -13.01
CA ILE A 727 -2.71 49.79 -12.20
C ILE A 727 -1.45 49.07 -11.73
N VAL A 728 -1.18 47.89 -12.26
CA VAL A 728 0.04 47.12 -11.99
C VAL A 728 1.26 47.90 -12.45
N GLY A 729 2.28 48.01 -11.59
CA GLY A 729 3.49 48.79 -11.87
C GLY A 729 3.36 50.30 -11.64
N ARG A 730 2.17 50.82 -11.33
CA ARG A 730 2.04 52.17 -10.74
C ARG A 730 2.53 52.15 -9.30
N ARG A 731 3.07 53.27 -8.83
CA ARG A 731 3.41 53.42 -7.41
C ARG A 731 2.11 53.43 -6.58
N LYS A 732 2.05 52.51 -5.63
CA LYS A 732 0.95 52.34 -4.67
C LYS A 732 1.55 52.40 -3.27
N LYS A 733 0.84 53.07 -2.37
CA LYS A 733 1.15 53.06 -0.94
C LYS A 733 -0.04 52.47 -0.20
N VAL A 734 0.19 51.50 0.68
CA VAL A 734 -0.84 51.03 1.62
C VAL A 734 -0.95 52.02 2.76
N ALA A 735 -2.13 52.60 2.96
CA ALA A 735 -2.42 53.44 4.13
C ALA A 735 -2.84 52.60 5.34
N LYS A 736 -3.71 51.62 5.10
CA LYS A 736 -4.21 50.68 6.11
C LYS A 736 -4.68 49.37 5.46
N VAL A 737 -4.89 48.36 6.27
CA VAL A 737 -5.49 47.08 5.87
C VAL A 737 -6.70 46.81 6.74
N ILE A 738 -7.77 46.28 6.15
CA ILE A 738 -8.91 45.74 6.86
C ILE A 738 -8.82 44.22 6.77
N LEU A 739 -8.68 43.55 7.91
CA LEU A 739 -8.66 42.09 8.00
C LEU A 739 -10.01 41.60 8.53
N SER A 740 -10.61 40.63 7.85
CA SER A 740 -11.74 39.87 8.39
C SER A 740 -11.21 38.60 9.04
N LEU A 741 -11.34 38.52 10.35
CA LEU A 741 -10.82 37.43 11.18
C LEU A 741 -11.97 36.55 11.69
N PHE A 742 -11.66 35.30 12.00
CA PHE A 742 -12.56 34.33 12.62
C PHE A 742 -11.81 33.51 13.66
N GLU A 743 -12.26 33.53 14.91
CA GLU A 743 -11.66 32.78 16.02
C GLU A 743 -10.13 32.92 16.10
N THR A 744 -9.64 34.16 15.95
CA THR A 744 -8.20 34.44 15.88
C THR A 744 -7.69 35.09 17.15
N ASP A 745 -6.57 34.61 17.68
CA ASP A 745 -5.78 35.35 18.66
C ASP A 745 -5.03 36.50 17.96
N THR A 746 -5.52 37.73 18.13
CA THR A 746 -4.91 38.91 17.52
C THR A 746 -3.56 39.29 18.14
N THR A 747 -3.23 38.80 19.34
CA THR A 747 -2.00 39.20 20.04
C THR A 747 -0.74 38.62 19.39
N GLY A 748 -0.87 37.50 18.68
CA GLY A 748 0.19 36.90 17.88
C GLY A 748 0.19 37.32 16.41
N LEU A 749 -0.80 38.09 15.96
CA LEU A 749 -0.97 38.47 14.56
C LEU A 749 -0.30 39.82 14.26
N GLU A 750 0.58 39.83 13.26
CA GLU A 750 1.32 41.00 12.84
C GLU A 750 1.32 41.15 11.32
N ILE A 751 1.40 42.39 10.84
CA ILE A 751 1.40 42.74 9.41
C ILE A 751 2.47 43.79 9.11
N THR A 752 3.19 43.66 8.00
CA THR A 752 4.18 44.65 7.54
C THR A 752 4.06 44.89 6.06
N SER A 753 4.47 46.08 5.61
CA SER A 753 4.78 46.29 4.20
C SER A 753 6.06 45.54 3.81
N MET A 754 6.13 45.10 2.54
CA MET A 754 7.26 44.34 2.00
C MET A 754 8.61 45.07 2.06
N GLN A 755 8.62 46.41 2.12
CA GLN A 755 9.85 47.20 2.00
C GLN A 755 10.33 47.88 3.29
N ARG A 756 9.43 48.31 4.18
CA ARG A 756 9.84 49.02 5.41
C ARG A 756 10.16 48.09 6.58
N GLY A 757 9.67 46.85 6.54
CA GLY A 757 10.06 45.76 7.46
C GLY A 757 9.64 45.94 8.91
N ARG A 758 8.86 46.97 9.26
CA ARG A 758 8.28 47.14 10.60
C ARG A 758 6.98 46.34 10.70
N TRP A 759 6.97 45.33 11.56
CA TRP A 759 5.78 44.60 11.93
C TRP A 759 4.85 45.47 12.79
N GLU A 760 3.66 45.73 12.27
CA GLU A 760 2.57 46.40 12.97
C GLU A 760 1.67 45.33 13.61
N PRO A 761 1.46 45.35 14.93
CA PRO A 761 0.61 44.38 15.61
C PRO A 761 -0.87 44.64 15.30
N VAL A 762 -1.64 43.58 15.11
CA VAL A 762 -3.09 43.68 14.91
C VAL A 762 -3.77 43.90 16.26
N ARG A 763 -4.17 45.14 16.54
CA ARG A 763 -4.80 45.51 17.81
C ARG A 763 -6.29 45.73 17.59
N VAL A 764 -7.13 45.05 18.37
CA VAL A 764 -8.55 45.42 18.51
C VAL A 764 -8.82 46.00 19.91
N PRO A 765 -9.87 46.83 20.09
CA PRO A 765 -10.18 47.43 21.38
C PRO A 765 -10.57 46.35 22.41
N SER A 766 -9.78 46.22 23.49
CA SER A 766 -10.02 45.33 24.64
C SER A 766 -10.12 43.82 24.30
N VAL A 767 -8.97 43.14 24.16
CA VAL A 767 -8.91 41.66 23.95
C VAL A 767 -8.41 40.89 25.15
N VAL A 768 -7.55 41.48 25.97
CA VAL A 768 -6.99 40.77 27.12
C VAL A 768 -8.07 40.75 28.19
N ALA A 769 -8.57 39.56 28.53
CA ALA A 769 -9.47 39.42 29.67
C ALA A 769 -8.76 39.92 30.94
N PRO A 770 -9.49 40.32 31.99
CA PRO A 770 -8.87 40.80 33.24
C PRO A 770 -7.87 39.82 33.86
N ASP A 771 -7.91 38.55 33.45
CA ASP A 771 -7.02 37.45 33.87
C ASP A 771 -5.80 37.22 32.96
N SER A 772 -5.60 38.06 31.94
CA SER A 772 -4.52 37.93 30.94
C SER A 772 -4.65 36.81 29.91
N SER A 773 -5.78 36.09 29.84
CA SER A 773 -6.02 35.09 28.80
C SER A 773 -6.25 35.71 27.41
N ALA A 774 -5.91 34.95 26.36
CA ALA A 774 -6.12 35.36 24.97
C ALA A 774 -7.59 35.15 24.55
N ASN A 775 -8.34 36.23 24.32
CA ASN A 775 -9.68 36.11 23.73
C ASN A 775 -9.60 36.02 22.21
N LEU A 776 -10.32 35.04 21.64
CA LEU A 776 -10.43 34.90 20.19
C LEU A 776 -11.35 35.98 19.61
N PHE A 777 -10.91 36.61 18.53
CA PHE A 777 -11.63 37.68 17.86
C PHE A 777 -12.27 37.20 16.55
N THR A 778 -13.54 37.54 16.37
CA THR A 778 -14.30 37.35 15.12
C THR A 778 -14.87 38.69 14.67
N GLY A 779 -14.45 39.17 13.50
CA GLY A 779 -14.90 40.44 12.96
C GLY A 779 -13.86 41.12 12.08
N ASN A 780 -14.09 42.40 11.79
CA ASN A 780 -13.18 43.20 10.98
C ASN A 780 -12.29 44.06 11.88
N VAL A 781 -11.00 44.09 11.59
CA VAL A 781 -10.02 44.97 12.25
C VAL A 781 -9.31 45.82 11.23
N GLU A 782 -9.15 47.11 11.53
CA GLU A 782 -8.34 48.02 10.73
C GLU A 782 -6.94 48.15 11.33
N VAL A 783 -5.92 47.97 10.49
CA VAL A 783 -4.52 48.06 10.87
C VAL A 783 -3.85 49.13 10.02
N PRO A 784 -3.42 50.26 10.61
CA PRO A 784 -2.60 51.24 9.91
C PRO A 784 -1.28 50.61 9.48
N ILE A 785 -0.82 50.90 8.24
CA ILE A 785 0.45 50.36 7.73
C ILE A 785 1.41 51.53 7.47
N ASP A 786 2.61 51.44 8.02
CA ASP A 786 3.74 52.29 7.59
C ASP A 786 4.32 51.74 6.27
N ASP A 787 3.80 52.21 5.14
CA ASP A 787 4.26 51.82 3.81
C ASP A 787 5.01 52.94 3.06
N SER A 788 5.78 52.53 2.06
CA SER A 788 6.44 53.41 1.08
C SER A 788 5.81 53.27 -0.31
N TRP A 789 5.96 54.29 -1.14
CA TRP A 789 5.54 54.25 -2.56
C TRP A 789 6.31 53.21 -3.41
N GLU A 790 7.38 52.64 -2.86
CA GLU A 790 8.22 51.64 -3.51
C GLU A 790 7.73 50.20 -3.24
N GLY A 791 6.86 49.99 -2.24
CA GLY A 791 6.34 48.69 -1.83
C GLY A 791 5.31 48.04 -2.77
N GLN A 792 4.87 48.77 -3.82
CA GLN A 792 3.86 48.31 -4.80
C GLN A 792 2.55 47.78 -4.17
N GLY A 793 2.25 48.17 -2.91
CA GLY A 793 1.06 47.71 -2.20
C GLY A 793 1.06 46.25 -1.75
N ARG A 794 2.23 45.60 -1.64
CA ARG A 794 2.35 44.21 -1.14
C ARG A 794 2.61 44.15 0.35
N LEU A 795 2.03 43.16 1.01
CA LEU A 795 2.03 43.02 2.46
C LEU A 795 2.46 41.61 2.87
N ARG A 796 3.06 41.51 4.05
CA ARG A 796 3.36 40.24 4.72
C ARG A 796 2.55 40.16 5.99
N ILE A 797 1.99 38.99 6.25
CA ILE A 797 1.21 38.68 7.44
C ILE A 797 1.93 37.53 8.14
N ARG A 798 2.02 37.59 9.47
CA ARG A 798 2.49 36.45 10.26
C ARG A 798 1.70 36.28 11.54
N HIS A 799 1.62 35.04 12.00
CA HIS A 799 1.11 34.67 13.31
C HIS A 799 2.14 33.83 14.07
N THR A 800 2.59 34.33 15.21
CA THR A 800 3.73 33.77 15.96
C THR A 800 3.34 33.02 17.23
N ASN A 801 2.12 33.22 17.74
CA ASN A 801 1.71 32.62 19.00
C ASN A 801 1.28 31.15 18.81
N PRO A 802 1.39 30.30 19.85
CA PRO A 802 0.84 28.95 19.88
C PRO A 802 -0.68 28.96 20.07
N THR A 803 -1.37 29.76 19.25
CA THR A 803 -2.82 29.99 19.30
C THR A 803 -3.41 29.99 17.87
N PRO A 804 -4.74 29.86 17.73
CA PRO A 804 -5.42 29.76 16.44
C PRO A 804 -5.42 31.10 15.68
N CYS A 805 -5.38 31.02 14.35
CA CYS A 805 -5.52 32.18 13.48
C CYS A 805 -6.19 31.81 12.16
N THR A 806 -7.37 32.37 11.92
CA THR A 806 -8.09 32.26 10.63
C THR A 806 -8.37 33.65 10.05
N ILE A 807 -7.93 33.84 8.80
CA ILE A 807 -8.13 35.05 8.01
C ILE A 807 -9.11 34.72 6.89
N ARG A 808 -10.30 35.34 6.94
CA ARG A 808 -11.35 35.14 5.94
C ARG A 808 -11.16 36.01 4.71
N ALA A 809 -10.80 37.27 4.92
CA ALA A 809 -10.63 38.24 3.85
C ALA A 809 -9.62 39.31 4.23
N PHE A 810 -9.04 39.92 3.19
CA PHE A 810 -8.01 40.93 3.29
C PHE A 810 -8.32 42.09 2.33
N THR A 811 -8.37 43.31 2.85
CA THR A 811 -8.71 44.51 2.07
C THR A 811 -7.69 45.61 2.32
N PRO A 812 -6.65 45.76 1.49
CA PRO A 812 -5.72 46.86 1.62
C PRO A 812 -6.34 48.15 1.07
N VAL A 813 -6.06 49.26 1.73
CA VAL A 813 -6.49 50.60 1.31
C VAL A 813 -5.30 51.30 0.68
N PHE A 814 -5.34 51.48 -0.63
CA PHE A 814 -4.25 52.07 -1.40
C PHE A 814 -4.47 53.56 -1.66
N ASP A 815 -3.40 54.33 -1.51
CA ASP A 815 -3.21 55.59 -2.23
C ASP A 815 -2.46 55.29 -3.54
N SER A 816 -3.04 55.65 -4.69
CA SER A 816 -2.35 55.53 -5.99
C SER A 816 -1.96 56.90 -6.55
N GLU A 817 -0.82 56.96 -7.24
CA GLU A 817 -0.51 58.09 -8.14
C GLU A 817 -1.61 58.20 -9.21
N ALA A 818 -1.95 59.45 -9.57
CA ALA A 818 -3.03 59.76 -10.52
C ALA A 818 -2.73 59.19 -11.91
#